data_AF-A0A6A6NIF2-F1
#
_entry.id   AF-A0A6A6NIF2-F1
#
_cell.length_a   1.000
_cell.length_b   1.000
_cell.length_c   1.000
_cell.angle_alpha   90.00
_cell.angle_beta   90.00
_cell.angle_gamma   90.00
#
_symmetry.space_group_name_H-M   'P 1'
#
loop_
_entity.id
_entity.type
_entity.pdbx_description
1 polymer ?
#
loop_
_entity_poly.entity_id
_entity_poly.type
_entity_poly.pdbx_seq_one_letter_code
_entity_poly.pdbx_strand_id
1 'polypeptide(L)'
;MSIPKELEQVMKLRGGSVLGKKTILKSDHFPGCQNKRLTPQIDGAPNYRQADSLPVHGVAIPTIEGICNVLKHIGAQKDGSRVHVLWFNLREEPVVYINGRPFVLRDVERPFSNLEYTGINRSRVEQMEARLKEDILMEAVRYGNKILVTDELPDGQMVDQWEPVSHDSVKTPLEANEELQLKGFLFDYERVPITDEKSPGEQDFDILVDKIYRANLNKEIIFNCQMGRGRTTTGMVIATLVYLKRIGASGIPRANSIGRVFDAGSSVSDNLPNSEEAIRRGEYAVIRSLTRVLEGGVEGKRQVDKVIDKCASMQREMPSVSFFGHSSFADWMRARPELYSIIRRLLRRDPMGALGYASLKPSLMKIAESADGRPHEMGVVAALRNGEVLGSQTVLKSDHCPGCQNPILPERVEGAPNFREVPGFPVYGVANPTIDGILSVIRRIGSRKGGRSIFWHNMREEPVIYINGKPFVLREVERPYKNMLEYTGIDCERVERMEARLKEDILREAESYAGAIMVIHETDDGQIFDAWEHVNPDSVMTPLEVFKCLEADGFPIEYARVPITDGKAPKSSDFDTLAANIASASKDTAFVFNCQMGRGRTTTGTVIACLLKHRIDYGRPIRVLVDDMTREEVDSGSSSGEGTGGNAAASPSSVIIVRTGTKESRAFGIDDILLLWKITRLFENGVECREALDAVIDRCSALQNLRQAVLHYRNVVNQQHVEPRVRRVALSRGAEYLERYFHLIAFAAYLGSEAFDGFCGQGELRMTFKSWLHQRPEVQAMKWSIRLRPGRFFTIPEELRAAQESQHGDAVMEATIKARNGSVLGAGSILKMYFFPGQRTSSHIQIHGAPHVYKVDGYPVYSMATPTIAGAKEMLAYLGARPKLEESYSHKVILTDLREEAIVYINSTPFVLRELHKPVDTLKHVGITGPVVEHMEARLKEDIVSEVRQSGGRMLLHREEYNPATNQSSVIGYWENIFADDVKTPAEVYASLKDEGYDITYGRIPLTREREALASDVDAIQYCKDEYGGSYLFVSHTGFGGVAYAMAIICIRLGAEANFTAKIPQTLVGTESFSVHEVNLPSQSCDEETLKMGDYHDILSLTRVLMYGPKSKADVDIIIDKCAGAGNLRDDILYYSKELRKYPDDDDEQRAYIMDMGIKALRRYFFLITFRSYLYCAKPTETRFTAWMDARPELGHLCASNPYSCKLAMLNFQAPMLEKPEADPKTVASIILGGGAGTSSSSY
;
A
#
# COMPACT_ATOMS: atom_id res chain seq x y z
N MET A 1 -21.53 -45.41 -24.89
CA MET A 1 -21.78 -45.04 -23.48
C MET A 1 -23.04 -44.20 -23.43
N SER A 2 -23.98 -44.45 -22.51
CA SER A 2 -25.14 -43.56 -22.36
C SER A 2 -24.69 -42.24 -21.76
N ILE A 3 -25.20 -41.13 -22.30
CA ILE A 3 -24.97 -39.79 -21.75
C ILE A 3 -25.44 -39.80 -20.29
N PRO A 4 -24.63 -39.34 -19.31
CA PRO A 4 -25.05 -39.28 -17.90
C PRO A 4 -26.37 -38.52 -17.75
N LYS A 5 -27.30 -39.05 -16.94
CA LYS A 5 -28.61 -38.42 -16.74
C LYS A 5 -28.57 -37.22 -15.79
N GLU A 6 -27.50 -37.05 -15.00
CA GLU A 6 -27.39 -36.00 -13.99
C GLU A 6 -26.36 -34.92 -14.37
N LEU A 7 -26.83 -33.67 -14.50
CA LEU A 7 -26.05 -32.47 -14.85
C LEU A 7 -24.86 -32.22 -13.90
N GLU A 8 -25.08 -32.44 -12.60
CA GLU A 8 -24.02 -32.31 -11.59
C GLU A 8 -22.84 -33.25 -11.83
N GLN A 9 -23.09 -34.45 -12.40
CA GLN A 9 -22.02 -35.41 -12.66
C GLN A 9 -21.11 -34.92 -13.80
N VAL A 10 -21.68 -34.33 -14.85
CA VAL A 10 -20.91 -33.74 -15.95
C VAL A 10 -20.03 -32.60 -15.42
N MET A 11 -20.60 -31.71 -14.61
CA MET A 11 -19.88 -30.58 -14.01
C MET A 11 -18.77 -31.00 -13.02
N LYS A 12 -18.97 -32.11 -12.27
CA LYS A 12 -17.97 -32.69 -11.36
C LYS A 12 -16.81 -33.36 -12.10
N LEU A 13 -17.07 -33.93 -13.29
CA LEU A 13 -16.09 -34.64 -14.13
C LEU A 13 -15.33 -33.72 -15.11
N ARG A 14 -15.64 -32.42 -15.14
CA ARG A 14 -14.88 -31.43 -15.93
C ARG A 14 -13.42 -31.38 -15.45
N GLY A 15 -12.50 -31.58 -16.39
CA GLY A 15 -11.06 -31.64 -16.14
C GLY A 15 -10.24 -30.78 -17.10
N GLY A 16 -10.88 -29.85 -17.80
CA GLY A 16 -10.23 -28.91 -18.70
C GLY A 16 -9.32 -27.92 -17.96
N SER A 17 -8.42 -27.28 -18.71
CA SER A 17 -7.49 -26.29 -18.16
C SER A 17 -8.14 -24.95 -17.81
N VAL A 18 -9.21 -24.60 -18.52
CA VAL A 18 -10.05 -23.42 -18.37
C VAL A 18 -11.49 -23.85 -18.06
N LEU A 19 -12.05 -24.80 -18.82
CA LEU A 19 -13.33 -25.45 -18.54
C LEU A 19 -13.17 -26.54 -17.47
N GLY A 20 -12.97 -26.10 -16.24
CA GLY A 20 -12.73 -26.97 -15.08
C GLY A 20 -13.98 -27.27 -14.26
N LYS A 21 -13.76 -27.94 -13.11
CA LYS A 21 -14.80 -28.14 -12.09
C LYS A 21 -15.41 -26.80 -11.66
N LYS A 22 -16.69 -26.84 -11.26
CA LYS A 22 -17.47 -25.66 -10.82
C LYS A 22 -17.58 -24.54 -11.88
N THR A 23 -17.44 -24.86 -13.17
CA THR A 23 -17.65 -23.88 -14.25
C THR A 23 -18.72 -24.32 -15.23
N ILE A 24 -19.38 -23.34 -15.84
CA ILE A 24 -20.38 -23.52 -16.90
C ILE A 24 -20.06 -22.65 -18.12
N LEU A 25 -20.58 -23.06 -19.28
CA LEU A 25 -20.55 -22.27 -20.52
C LEU A 25 -21.92 -21.64 -20.70
N LYS A 26 -22.05 -20.37 -20.32
CA LYS A 26 -23.31 -19.64 -20.40
C LYS A 26 -23.44 -18.94 -21.75
N SER A 27 -24.61 -18.98 -22.37
CA SER A 27 -24.91 -18.12 -23.53
C SER A 27 -24.82 -16.66 -23.12
N ASP A 28 -24.09 -15.92 -23.94
CA ASP A 28 -23.84 -14.51 -23.72
C ASP A 28 -24.94 -13.63 -24.36
N HIS A 29 -25.79 -14.24 -25.20
CA HIS A 29 -27.08 -13.70 -25.62
C HIS A 29 -28.16 -14.20 -24.66
N PHE A 30 -28.81 -13.26 -23.97
CA PHE A 30 -29.85 -13.52 -22.98
C PHE A 30 -30.97 -12.46 -23.09
N PRO A 31 -32.19 -12.70 -22.58
CA PRO A 31 -33.35 -11.84 -22.80
C PRO A 31 -33.18 -10.36 -22.39
N GLY A 32 -32.27 -10.08 -21.44
CA GLY A 32 -31.91 -8.72 -21.01
C GLY A 32 -30.78 -8.05 -21.81
N CYS A 33 -30.18 -8.72 -22.79
CA CYS A 33 -29.01 -8.19 -23.51
C CYS A 33 -29.35 -7.09 -24.52
N GLN A 34 -30.60 -6.97 -24.97
CA GLN A 34 -31.02 -6.02 -26.00
C GLN A 34 -31.95 -4.92 -25.45
N ASN A 35 -31.53 -3.67 -25.60
CA ASN A 35 -32.35 -2.49 -25.37
C ASN A 35 -33.14 -2.15 -26.63
N LYS A 36 -34.43 -2.49 -26.62
CA LYS A 36 -35.35 -2.30 -27.76
C LYS A 36 -35.54 -0.83 -28.19
N ARG A 37 -35.09 0.14 -27.39
CA ARG A 37 -35.17 1.58 -27.70
C ARG A 37 -34.05 2.08 -28.62
N LEU A 38 -32.98 1.31 -28.81
CA LEU A 38 -31.87 1.71 -29.69
C LEU A 38 -32.20 1.38 -31.15
N THR A 39 -31.88 2.31 -32.04
CA THR A 39 -31.97 2.14 -33.50
C THR A 39 -30.66 2.61 -34.15
N PRO A 40 -30.21 1.97 -35.24
CA PRO A 40 -30.82 0.85 -35.95
C PRO A 40 -30.70 -0.49 -35.20
N GLN A 41 -31.65 -1.40 -35.44
CA GLN A 41 -31.56 -2.78 -34.96
C GLN A 41 -30.88 -3.64 -36.04
N ILE A 42 -29.71 -4.18 -35.71
CA ILE A 42 -28.94 -5.05 -36.59
C ILE A 42 -29.05 -6.47 -36.07
N ASP A 43 -29.50 -7.39 -36.92
CA ASP A 43 -29.68 -8.79 -36.54
C ASP A 43 -28.35 -9.43 -36.12
N GLY A 44 -28.37 -10.17 -35.01
CA GLY A 44 -27.18 -10.73 -34.36
C GLY A 44 -26.25 -9.73 -33.66
N ALA A 45 -26.54 -8.41 -33.67
CA ALA A 45 -25.70 -7.36 -33.10
C ALA A 45 -26.50 -6.46 -32.12
N PRO A 46 -26.75 -6.93 -30.87
CA PRO A 46 -27.56 -6.19 -29.90
C PRO A 46 -26.92 -4.85 -29.52
N ASN A 47 -27.75 -3.85 -29.19
CA ASN A 47 -27.32 -2.52 -28.72
C ASN A 47 -26.35 -1.76 -29.62
N TYR A 48 -26.34 -2.05 -30.93
CA TYR A 48 -25.62 -1.24 -31.90
C TYR A 48 -26.09 0.22 -31.86
N ARG A 49 -25.12 1.15 -31.85
CA ARG A 49 -25.36 2.60 -31.90
C ARG A 49 -24.12 3.34 -32.40
N GLN A 50 -24.34 4.53 -32.95
CA GLN A 50 -23.31 5.49 -33.34
C GLN A 50 -23.33 6.70 -32.40
N ALA A 51 -22.15 7.27 -32.08
CA ALA A 51 -22.04 8.55 -31.37
C ALA A 51 -22.33 9.69 -32.36
N ASP A 52 -23.60 10.09 -32.47
CA ASP A 52 -24.07 11.12 -33.39
C ASP A 52 -23.61 10.89 -34.85
N SER A 53 -22.95 11.89 -35.44
CA SER A 53 -22.35 11.86 -36.78
C SER A 53 -20.84 11.64 -36.74
N LEU A 54 -20.29 11.16 -35.62
CA LEU A 54 -18.87 10.86 -35.48
C LEU A 54 -18.57 9.41 -35.89
N PRO A 55 -17.34 9.11 -36.33
CA PRO A 55 -16.97 7.76 -36.79
C PRO A 55 -16.69 6.80 -35.61
N VAL A 56 -17.57 6.80 -34.60
CA VAL A 56 -17.42 6.05 -33.35
C VAL A 56 -18.73 5.32 -33.05
N HIS A 57 -18.66 4.01 -32.90
CA HIS A 57 -19.80 3.11 -32.73
C HIS A 57 -19.62 2.21 -31.51
N GLY A 58 -20.73 1.72 -30.99
CA GLY A 58 -20.76 0.77 -29.88
C GLY A 58 -21.78 -0.34 -30.13
N VAL A 59 -21.46 -1.55 -29.71
CA VAL A 59 -22.31 -2.73 -29.83
C VAL A 59 -22.15 -3.66 -28.61
N ALA A 60 -23.17 -4.46 -28.28
CA ALA A 60 -23.02 -5.59 -27.37
C ALA A 60 -22.23 -6.72 -28.07
N ILE A 61 -21.95 -7.82 -27.37
CA ILE A 61 -21.29 -8.98 -27.98
C ILE A 61 -22.13 -9.51 -29.17
N PRO A 62 -21.64 -9.43 -30.42
CA PRO A 62 -22.40 -9.89 -31.57
C PRO A 62 -22.17 -11.38 -31.83
N THR A 63 -23.11 -12.01 -32.57
CA THR A 63 -22.85 -13.29 -33.25
C THR A 63 -21.87 -13.07 -34.41
N ILE A 64 -21.28 -14.15 -34.96
CA ILE A 64 -20.40 -14.03 -36.14
C ILE A 64 -21.15 -13.38 -37.32
N GLU A 65 -22.42 -13.74 -37.51
CA GLU A 65 -23.29 -13.11 -38.52
C GLU A 65 -23.60 -11.64 -38.18
N GLY A 66 -23.82 -11.32 -36.90
CA GLY A 66 -23.96 -9.95 -36.43
C GLY A 66 -22.76 -9.06 -36.75
N ILE A 67 -21.53 -9.57 -36.62
CA ILE A 67 -20.31 -8.84 -37.04
C ILE A 67 -20.39 -8.53 -38.54
N CYS A 68 -20.75 -9.52 -39.36
CA CYS A 68 -20.90 -9.33 -40.81
C CYS A 68 -21.95 -8.26 -41.13
N ASN A 69 -23.08 -8.28 -40.43
CA ASN A 69 -24.18 -7.35 -40.64
C ASN A 69 -23.79 -5.91 -40.24
N VAL A 70 -23.05 -5.73 -39.14
CA VAL A 70 -22.50 -4.43 -38.74
C VAL A 70 -21.49 -3.91 -39.77
N LEU A 71 -20.55 -4.74 -40.22
CA LEU A 71 -19.56 -4.34 -41.21
C LEU A 71 -20.18 -4.00 -42.58
N LYS A 72 -21.23 -4.73 -42.99
CA LYS A 72 -22.06 -4.40 -44.16
C LYS A 72 -22.75 -3.04 -44.00
N HIS A 73 -23.37 -2.81 -42.84
CA HIS A 73 -24.08 -1.58 -42.54
C HIS A 73 -23.17 -0.34 -42.60
N ILE A 74 -21.92 -0.46 -42.16
CA ILE A 74 -20.92 0.61 -42.19
C ILE A 74 -20.25 0.74 -43.59
N GLY A 75 -20.40 -0.26 -44.47
CA GLY A 75 -19.83 -0.25 -45.81
C GLY A 75 -18.37 -0.75 -45.90
N ALA A 76 -17.94 -1.56 -44.93
CA ALA A 76 -16.58 -2.11 -44.83
C ALA A 76 -16.32 -3.34 -45.73
N GLN A 77 -17.02 -3.45 -46.86
CA GLN A 77 -16.90 -4.56 -47.81
C GLN A 77 -16.05 -4.15 -49.04
N LYS A 78 -15.39 -5.13 -49.67
CA LYS A 78 -14.57 -4.93 -50.89
C LYS A 78 -15.30 -4.23 -52.04
N ASP A 79 -16.60 -4.50 -52.19
CA ASP A 79 -17.44 -3.97 -53.28
C ASP A 79 -18.25 -2.73 -52.86
N GLY A 80 -18.07 -2.25 -51.63
CA GLY A 80 -18.77 -1.10 -51.03
C GLY A 80 -17.94 0.20 -51.02
N SER A 81 -18.25 1.10 -50.09
CA SER A 81 -17.61 2.42 -49.92
C SER A 81 -16.13 2.38 -49.48
N ARG A 82 -15.53 1.18 -49.36
CA ARG A 82 -14.14 0.92 -48.91
C ARG A 82 -13.79 1.59 -47.58
N VAL A 83 -14.74 1.59 -46.65
CA VAL A 83 -14.51 2.08 -45.29
C VAL A 83 -13.68 1.07 -44.51
N HIS A 84 -12.61 1.54 -43.85
CA HIS A 84 -11.79 0.70 -42.97
C HIS A 84 -12.27 0.84 -41.53
N VAL A 85 -12.49 -0.27 -40.85
CA VAL A 85 -12.96 -0.29 -39.45
C VAL A 85 -11.82 -0.67 -38.50
N LEU A 86 -11.76 -0.07 -37.33
CA LEU A 86 -10.96 -0.52 -36.19
C LEU A 86 -11.91 -1.01 -35.09
N TRP A 87 -11.94 -2.32 -34.86
CA TRP A 87 -12.86 -2.97 -33.93
C TRP A 87 -12.15 -3.32 -32.62
N PHE A 88 -12.59 -2.71 -31.52
CA PHE A 88 -12.13 -2.97 -30.16
C PHE A 88 -13.09 -3.87 -29.40
N ASN A 89 -12.58 -5.00 -28.92
CA ASN A 89 -13.24 -5.82 -27.92
C ASN A 89 -12.68 -5.51 -26.53
N LEU A 90 -13.52 -4.98 -25.65
CA LEU A 90 -13.12 -4.47 -24.34
C LEU A 90 -13.25 -5.51 -23.20
N ARG A 91 -13.48 -6.79 -23.53
CA ARG A 91 -13.76 -7.81 -22.52
C ARG A 91 -12.51 -8.41 -21.90
N GLU A 92 -12.52 -8.64 -20.59
CA GLU A 92 -11.49 -9.45 -19.92
C GLU A 92 -11.90 -10.93 -19.79
N GLU A 93 -13.18 -11.24 -19.95
CA GLU A 93 -13.70 -12.60 -19.85
C GLU A 93 -13.34 -13.41 -21.12
N PRO A 94 -12.92 -14.68 -21.00
CA PRO A 94 -12.70 -15.53 -22.16
C PRO A 94 -14.05 -15.86 -22.83
N VAL A 95 -14.15 -15.58 -24.12
CA VAL A 95 -15.34 -15.84 -24.95
C VAL A 95 -15.01 -16.89 -26.00
N VAL A 96 -15.99 -17.72 -26.35
CA VAL A 96 -15.90 -18.67 -27.46
C VAL A 96 -17.17 -18.62 -28.28
N TYR A 97 -17.06 -18.79 -29.60
CA TYR A 97 -18.19 -18.95 -30.49
C TYR A 97 -18.46 -20.43 -30.73
N ILE A 98 -19.69 -20.88 -30.48
CA ILE A 98 -20.15 -22.24 -30.81
C ILE A 98 -21.32 -22.09 -31.79
N ASN A 99 -21.21 -22.71 -32.97
CA ASN A 99 -22.20 -22.59 -34.06
C ASN A 99 -22.53 -21.11 -34.40
N GLY A 100 -21.53 -20.22 -34.30
CA GLY A 100 -21.69 -18.78 -34.55
C GLY A 100 -22.30 -17.95 -33.40
N ARG A 101 -22.76 -18.59 -32.32
CA ARG A 101 -23.29 -17.94 -31.10
C ARG A 101 -22.19 -17.73 -30.04
N PRO A 102 -22.16 -16.59 -29.34
CA PRO A 102 -21.17 -16.33 -28.29
C PRO A 102 -21.53 -17.00 -26.96
N PHE A 103 -20.55 -17.67 -26.34
CA PHE A 103 -20.62 -18.26 -25.01
C PHE A 103 -19.48 -17.75 -24.13
N VAL A 104 -19.74 -17.63 -22.83
CA VAL A 104 -18.78 -17.15 -21.82
C VAL A 104 -18.66 -18.14 -20.66
N LEU A 105 -17.46 -18.23 -20.09
CA LEU A 105 -17.22 -19.04 -18.89
C LEU A 105 -17.77 -18.35 -17.63
N ARG A 106 -18.49 -19.10 -16.79
CA ARG A 106 -19.02 -18.65 -15.49
C ARG A 106 -18.74 -19.65 -14.38
N ASP A 107 -18.74 -19.17 -13.14
CA ASP A 107 -18.77 -20.04 -11.96
C ASP A 107 -20.20 -20.57 -11.75
N VAL A 108 -20.33 -21.85 -11.44
CA VAL A 108 -21.64 -22.50 -11.21
C VAL A 108 -22.35 -21.94 -9.97
N GLU A 109 -21.61 -21.52 -8.95
CA GLU A 109 -22.17 -20.94 -7.72
C GLU A 109 -22.60 -19.47 -7.93
N ARG A 110 -22.07 -18.83 -8.98
CA ARG A 110 -22.33 -17.41 -9.33
C ARG A 110 -22.54 -17.22 -10.84
N PRO A 111 -23.57 -17.84 -11.43
CA PRO A 111 -23.71 -17.92 -12.89
C PRO A 111 -24.02 -16.57 -13.55
N PHE A 112 -24.52 -15.59 -12.78
CA PHE A 112 -24.80 -14.22 -13.24
C PHE A 112 -23.62 -13.25 -13.05
N SER A 113 -22.55 -13.64 -12.34
CA SER A 113 -21.40 -12.77 -12.06
C SER A 113 -20.26 -13.03 -13.05
N ASN A 114 -19.57 -11.97 -13.50
CA ASN A 114 -18.40 -12.10 -14.37
C ASN A 114 -17.23 -12.69 -13.58
N LEU A 115 -16.39 -13.51 -14.25
CA LEU A 115 -15.12 -13.91 -13.68
C LEU A 115 -14.16 -12.73 -13.79
N GLU A 116 -13.64 -12.27 -12.65
CA GLU A 116 -12.75 -11.10 -12.58
C GLU A 116 -11.29 -11.54 -12.50
N TYR A 117 -10.46 -11.04 -13.42
CA TYR A 117 -9.00 -11.28 -13.41
C TYR A 117 -8.18 -10.00 -13.19
N THR A 118 -8.81 -8.82 -13.33
CA THR A 118 -8.28 -7.48 -13.08
C THR A 118 -6.85 -7.23 -13.56
N GLY A 119 -6.71 -6.53 -14.69
CA GLY A 119 -5.42 -6.16 -15.28
C GLY A 119 -4.80 -7.22 -16.20
N ILE A 120 -5.52 -8.30 -16.49
CA ILE A 120 -5.07 -9.31 -17.47
C ILE A 120 -4.84 -8.66 -18.84
N ASN A 121 -3.78 -9.05 -19.56
CA ASN A 121 -3.49 -8.47 -20.87
C ASN A 121 -4.07 -9.27 -22.05
N ARG A 122 -4.08 -8.65 -23.25
CA ARG A 122 -4.59 -9.25 -24.50
C ARG A 122 -4.10 -10.67 -24.75
N SER A 123 -2.77 -10.86 -24.76
CA SER A 123 -2.16 -12.14 -25.12
C SER A 123 -2.59 -13.28 -24.20
N ARG A 124 -2.85 -12.98 -22.92
CA ARG A 124 -3.28 -13.97 -21.92
C ARG A 124 -4.74 -14.35 -22.07
N VAL A 125 -5.61 -13.37 -22.32
CA VAL A 125 -7.03 -13.66 -22.60
C VAL A 125 -7.17 -14.51 -23.86
N GLU A 126 -6.48 -14.15 -24.95
CA GLU A 126 -6.52 -14.93 -26.19
C GLU A 126 -5.97 -16.36 -26.01
N GLN A 127 -4.91 -16.54 -25.20
CA GLN A 127 -4.41 -17.88 -24.82
C GLN A 127 -5.41 -18.69 -23.98
N MET A 128 -6.20 -18.03 -23.12
CA MET A 128 -7.27 -18.68 -22.37
C MET A 128 -8.42 -19.09 -23.30
N GLU A 129 -8.78 -18.26 -24.27
CA GLU A 129 -9.81 -18.56 -25.27
C GLU A 129 -9.41 -19.76 -26.15
N ALA A 130 -8.14 -19.84 -26.57
CA ALA A 130 -7.62 -20.98 -27.32
C ALA A 130 -7.68 -22.29 -26.52
N ARG A 131 -7.24 -22.27 -25.25
CA ARG A 131 -7.33 -23.43 -24.36
C ARG A 131 -8.78 -23.81 -24.02
N LEU A 132 -9.67 -22.83 -23.90
CA LEU A 132 -11.10 -23.08 -23.70
C LEU A 132 -11.71 -23.82 -24.89
N LYS A 133 -11.34 -23.44 -26.12
CA LYS A 133 -11.73 -24.17 -27.33
C LYS A 133 -11.23 -25.62 -27.29
N GLU A 134 -9.96 -25.84 -26.94
CA GLU A 134 -9.40 -27.20 -26.79
C GLU A 134 -10.16 -28.02 -25.73
N ASP A 135 -10.44 -27.44 -24.57
CA ASP A 135 -11.19 -28.10 -23.50
C ASP A 135 -12.60 -28.52 -23.96
N ILE A 136 -13.30 -27.64 -24.69
CA ILE A 136 -14.63 -27.91 -25.26
C ILE A 136 -14.56 -29.10 -26.21
N LEU A 137 -13.60 -29.12 -27.12
CA LEU A 137 -13.44 -30.21 -28.09
C LEU A 137 -13.10 -31.54 -27.39
N MET A 138 -12.23 -31.51 -26.38
CA MET A 138 -11.90 -32.70 -25.58
C MET A 138 -13.07 -33.23 -24.73
N GLU A 139 -13.89 -32.34 -24.15
CA GLU A 139 -15.12 -32.73 -23.45
C GLU A 139 -16.16 -33.28 -24.44
N ALA A 140 -16.32 -32.65 -25.60
CA ALA A 140 -17.29 -33.07 -26.60
C ALA A 140 -17.05 -34.49 -27.13
N VAL A 141 -15.79 -34.88 -27.35
CA VAL A 141 -15.43 -36.24 -27.75
C VAL A 141 -15.91 -37.28 -26.72
N ARG A 142 -15.88 -36.95 -25.42
CA ARG A 142 -16.36 -37.84 -24.35
C ARG A 142 -17.88 -38.02 -24.35
N TYR A 143 -18.63 -37.04 -24.87
CA TYR A 143 -20.09 -37.02 -24.88
C TYR A 143 -20.70 -37.08 -26.29
N GLY A 144 -20.00 -37.72 -27.25
CA GLY A 144 -20.53 -37.97 -28.59
C GLY A 144 -20.64 -36.71 -29.46
N ASN A 145 -19.60 -35.87 -29.43
CA ASN A 145 -19.49 -34.59 -30.13
C ASN A 145 -20.56 -33.57 -29.71
N LYS A 146 -20.91 -33.56 -28.42
CA LYS A 146 -21.83 -32.58 -27.82
C LYS A 146 -21.20 -31.96 -26.58
N ILE A 147 -21.44 -30.68 -26.36
CA ILE A 147 -21.01 -29.95 -25.18
C ILE A 147 -22.22 -29.45 -24.39
N LEU A 148 -22.13 -29.44 -23.07
CA LEU A 148 -23.18 -28.90 -22.21
C LEU A 148 -23.01 -27.39 -22.07
N VAL A 149 -24.01 -26.63 -22.54
CA VAL A 149 -24.10 -25.17 -22.42
C VAL A 149 -25.35 -24.77 -21.63
N THR A 150 -25.33 -23.58 -21.05
CA THR A 150 -26.41 -23.07 -20.19
C THR A 150 -27.00 -21.79 -20.81
N ASP A 151 -28.30 -21.79 -21.09
CA ASP A 151 -29.05 -20.61 -21.51
C ASP A 151 -29.78 -19.98 -20.31
N GLU A 152 -30.07 -18.67 -20.41
CA GLU A 152 -30.87 -17.92 -19.43
C GLU A 152 -32.24 -17.60 -20.03
N LEU A 153 -33.30 -18.02 -19.35
CA LEU A 153 -34.68 -17.73 -19.73
C LEU A 153 -35.13 -16.34 -19.26
N PRO A 154 -36.22 -15.77 -19.81
CA PRO A 154 -36.70 -14.44 -19.44
C PRO A 154 -37.10 -14.28 -17.98
N ASP A 155 -37.40 -15.37 -17.28
CA ASP A 155 -37.70 -15.43 -15.85
C ASP A 155 -36.45 -15.54 -14.96
N GLY A 156 -35.25 -15.54 -15.58
CA GLY A 156 -33.97 -15.69 -14.89
C GLY A 156 -33.59 -17.13 -14.59
N GLN A 157 -34.36 -18.13 -15.04
CA GLN A 157 -34.00 -19.54 -14.87
C GLN A 157 -32.83 -19.93 -15.79
N MET A 158 -31.87 -20.68 -15.24
CA MET A 158 -30.77 -21.29 -16.01
C MET A 158 -31.20 -22.66 -16.54
N VAL A 159 -31.02 -22.88 -17.84
CA VAL A 159 -31.41 -24.12 -18.52
C VAL A 159 -30.20 -24.70 -19.25
N ASP A 160 -29.82 -25.92 -18.86
CA ASP A 160 -28.72 -26.64 -19.49
C ASP A 160 -29.21 -27.42 -20.72
N GLN A 161 -28.43 -27.36 -21.80
CA GLN A 161 -28.71 -28.04 -23.05
C GLN A 161 -27.45 -28.60 -23.70
N TRP A 162 -27.63 -29.68 -24.45
CA TRP A 162 -26.55 -30.33 -25.19
C TRP A 162 -26.46 -29.74 -26.60
N GLU A 163 -25.36 -29.04 -26.86
CA GLU A 163 -25.09 -28.40 -28.15
C GLU A 163 -24.15 -29.29 -28.99
N PRO A 164 -24.47 -29.59 -30.26
CA PRO A 164 -23.56 -30.33 -31.14
C PRO A 164 -22.36 -29.47 -31.52
N VAL A 165 -21.16 -30.04 -31.44
CA VAL A 165 -19.91 -29.33 -31.75
C VAL A 165 -18.98 -30.14 -32.63
N SER A 166 -18.28 -29.44 -33.53
CA SER A 166 -17.19 -29.94 -34.36
C SER A 166 -16.01 -28.97 -34.28
N HIS A 167 -14.86 -29.37 -34.83
CA HIS A 167 -13.68 -28.51 -34.85
C HIS A 167 -13.94 -27.16 -35.55
N ASP A 168 -14.74 -27.14 -36.62
CA ASP A 168 -15.05 -25.92 -37.38
C ASP A 168 -16.18 -25.09 -36.75
N SER A 169 -16.97 -25.69 -35.85
CA SER A 169 -18.09 -25.01 -35.24
C SER A 169 -17.74 -24.25 -33.96
N VAL A 170 -16.57 -24.54 -33.37
CA VAL A 170 -16.02 -23.83 -32.21
C VAL A 170 -14.89 -22.90 -32.64
N LYS A 171 -15.05 -21.59 -32.44
CA LYS A 171 -14.08 -20.56 -32.84
C LYS A 171 -13.76 -19.61 -31.71
N THR A 172 -12.49 -19.23 -31.56
CA THR A 172 -12.12 -18.09 -30.71
C THR A 172 -12.53 -16.78 -31.38
N PRO A 173 -12.67 -15.67 -30.63
CA PRO A 173 -12.89 -14.36 -31.21
C PRO A 173 -11.83 -13.98 -32.24
N LEU A 174 -10.56 -14.30 -32.01
CA LEU A 174 -9.48 -14.03 -32.97
C LEU A 174 -9.70 -14.79 -34.29
N GLU A 175 -9.91 -16.11 -34.21
CA GLU A 175 -10.16 -16.96 -35.39
C GLU A 175 -11.40 -16.51 -36.18
N ALA A 176 -12.49 -16.17 -35.48
CA ALA A 176 -13.71 -15.69 -36.11
C ALA A 176 -13.48 -14.38 -36.88
N ASN A 177 -12.68 -13.46 -36.34
CA ASN A 177 -12.38 -12.19 -37.01
C ASN A 177 -11.40 -12.37 -38.19
N GLU A 178 -10.37 -13.21 -38.04
CA GLU A 178 -9.43 -13.54 -39.13
C GLU A 178 -10.16 -14.18 -40.33
N GLU A 179 -11.13 -15.07 -40.07
CA GLU A 179 -11.95 -15.65 -41.12
C GLU A 179 -12.77 -14.57 -41.88
N LEU A 180 -13.30 -13.57 -41.17
CA LEU A 180 -14.04 -12.47 -41.80
C LEU A 180 -13.12 -11.55 -42.61
N GLN A 181 -11.89 -11.30 -42.14
CA GLN A 181 -10.89 -10.57 -42.92
C GLN A 181 -10.54 -11.30 -44.21
N LEU A 182 -10.37 -12.63 -44.17
CA LEU A 182 -10.14 -13.47 -45.35
C LEU A 182 -11.32 -13.45 -46.33
N LYS A 183 -12.57 -13.34 -45.82
CA LYS A 183 -13.78 -13.15 -46.63
C LYS A 183 -13.87 -11.77 -47.30
N GLY A 184 -12.90 -10.87 -47.07
CA GLY A 184 -12.76 -9.60 -47.78
C GLY A 184 -13.38 -8.40 -47.09
N PHE A 185 -13.69 -8.50 -45.79
CA PHE A 185 -14.06 -7.34 -44.98
C PHE A 185 -12.82 -6.53 -44.57
N LEU A 186 -12.93 -5.20 -44.60
CA LEU A 186 -11.83 -4.27 -44.33
C LEU A 186 -11.87 -3.77 -42.89
N PHE A 187 -11.40 -4.57 -41.93
CA PHE A 187 -11.30 -4.14 -40.54
C PHE A 187 -10.10 -4.72 -39.79
N ASP A 188 -9.61 -3.97 -38.82
CA ASP A 188 -8.57 -4.38 -37.87
C ASP A 188 -9.22 -4.77 -36.54
N TYR A 189 -8.84 -5.90 -35.95
CA TYR A 189 -9.35 -6.37 -34.66
C TYR A 189 -8.33 -6.15 -33.53
N GLU A 190 -8.78 -5.51 -32.46
CA GLU A 190 -7.99 -5.23 -31.26
C GLU A 190 -8.73 -5.68 -29.99
N ARG A 191 -8.04 -6.40 -29.10
CA ARG A 191 -8.57 -6.79 -27.79
C ARG A 191 -7.90 -5.95 -26.70
N VAL A 192 -8.68 -5.22 -25.92
CA VAL A 192 -8.23 -4.41 -24.78
C VAL A 192 -9.04 -4.82 -23.54
N PRO A 193 -8.60 -5.84 -22.79
CA PRO A 193 -9.37 -6.41 -21.68
C PRO A 193 -9.53 -5.44 -20.51
N ILE A 194 -10.76 -4.96 -20.30
CA ILE A 194 -11.12 -4.08 -19.18
C ILE A 194 -12.07 -4.83 -18.25
N THR A 195 -11.80 -4.71 -16.94
CA THR A 195 -12.63 -5.31 -15.89
C THR A 195 -14.03 -4.72 -15.87
N ASP A 196 -15.03 -5.59 -15.76
CA ASP A 196 -16.42 -5.17 -15.75
C ASP A 196 -16.75 -4.33 -14.50
N GLU A 197 -17.62 -3.34 -14.66
CA GLU A 197 -18.05 -2.41 -13.60
C GLU A 197 -16.89 -1.68 -12.86
N LYS A 198 -15.68 -1.67 -13.42
CA LYS A 198 -14.52 -0.90 -12.94
C LYS A 198 -14.05 0.09 -14.00
N SER A 199 -13.39 1.16 -13.57
CA SER A 199 -12.73 2.09 -14.47
C SER A 199 -11.55 1.40 -15.18
N PRO A 200 -11.26 1.72 -16.46
CA PRO A 200 -10.04 1.27 -17.12
C PRO A 200 -8.80 1.66 -16.30
N GLY A 201 -7.78 0.79 -16.30
CA GLY A 201 -6.49 1.10 -15.71
C GLY A 201 -5.75 2.18 -16.52
N GLU A 202 -4.75 2.81 -15.91
CA GLU A 202 -3.95 3.86 -16.58
C GLU A 202 -3.31 3.36 -17.89
N GLN A 203 -2.85 2.10 -17.90
CA GLN A 203 -2.26 1.46 -19.09
C GLN A 203 -3.29 1.21 -20.19
N ASP A 204 -4.56 0.95 -19.83
CA ASP A 204 -5.64 0.76 -20.81
C ASP A 204 -5.93 2.08 -21.55
N PHE A 205 -5.90 3.21 -20.83
CA PHE A 205 -5.98 4.54 -21.46
C PHE A 205 -4.83 4.75 -22.46
N ASP A 206 -3.60 4.42 -22.09
CA ASP A 206 -2.44 4.56 -22.98
C ASP A 206 -2.58 3.72 -24.26
N ILE A 207 -3.01 2.45 -24.13
CA ILE A 207 -3.22 1.55 -25.27
C ILE A 207 -4.33 2.08 -26.19
N LEU A 208 -5.47 2.48 -25.62
CA LEU A 208 -6.60 2.99 -26.39
C LEU A 208 -6.22 4.29 -27.10
N VAL A 209 -5.62 5.26 -26.39
CA VAL A 209 -5.24 6.55 -26.95
C VAL A 209 -4.21 6.38 -28.06
N ASP A 210 -3.16 5.57 -27.87
CA ASP A 210 -2.14 5.33 -28.91
C ASP A 210 -2.74 4.70 -30.17
N LYS A 211 -3.57 3.65 -30.03
CA LYS A 211 -4.21 2.96 -31.16
C LYS A 211 -5.19 3.86 -31.91
N ILE A 212 -6.03 4.61 -31.18
CA ILE A 212 -7.00 5.54 -31.77
C ILE A 212 -6.28 6.72 -32.46
N TYR A 213 -5.19 7.21 -31.89
CA TYR A 213 -4.42 8.32 -32.45
C TYR A 213 -3.68 7.91 -33.73
N ARG A 214 -3.10 6.70 -33.76
CA ARG A 214 -2.44 6.14 -34.96
C ARG A 214 -3.41 5.77 -36.08
N ALA A 215 -4.68 5.51 -35.77
CA ALA A 215 -5.70 5.26 -36.78
C ALA A 215 -5.89 6.47 -37.70
N ASN A 216 -6.08 6.25 -39.00
CA ASN A 216 -6.42 7.31 -39.94
C ASN A 216 -7.79 7.93 -39.57
N LEU A 217 -7.97 9.23 -39.78
CA LEU A 217 -9.24 9.94 -39.52
C LEU A 217 -10.42 9.39 -40.34
N ASN A 218 -10.13 8.68 -41.44
CA ASN A 218 -11.13 8.04 -42.29
C ASN A 218 -11.50 6.60 -41.82
N LYS A 219 -10.96 6.12 -40.70
CA LYS A 219 -11.33 4.83 -40.12
C LYS A 219 -12.51 4.99 -39.16
N GLU A 220 -13.48 4.09 -39.27
CA GLU A 220 -14.59 3.96 -38.32
C GLU A 220 -14.14 3.13 -37.12
N ILE A 221 -14.49 3.54 -35.89
CA ILE A 221 -14.06 2.87 -34.66
C ILE A 221 -15.25 2.22 -33.99
N ILE A 222 -15.17 0.92 -33.69
CA ILE A 222 -16.26 0.15 -33.06
C ILE A 222 -15.78 -0.39 -31.72
N PHE A 223 -16.59 -0.26 -30.67
CA PHE A 223 -16.33 -0.85 -29.35
C PHE A 223 -17.39 -1.89 -28.99
N ASN A 224 -16.98 -3.05 -28.48
CA ASN A 224 -17.90 -4.03 -27.91
C ASN A 224 -17.49 -4.51 -26.51
N CYS A 225 -18.48 -4.79 -25.68
CA CYS A 225 -18.34 -5.50 -24.40
C CYS A 225 -19.45 -6.56 -24.28
N GLN A 226 -19.74 -7.08 -23.09
CA GLN A 226 -20.84 -8.05 -22.91
C GLN A 226 -22.19 -7.45 -23.35
N MET A 227 -22.66 -6.40 -22.66
CA MET A 227 -23.97 -5.80 -22.94
C MET A 227 -23.91 -4.55 -23.85
N GLY A 228 -22.73 -4.10 -24.25
CA GLY A 228 -22.59 -2.83 -24.98
C GLY A 228 -22.88 -1.58 -24.13
N ARG A 229 -22.81 -1.69 -22.80
CA ARG A 229 -23.11 -0.63 -21.81
C ARG A 229 -21.82 -0.04 -21.22
N GLY A 230 -21.46 -0.34 -19.96
CA GLY A 230 -20.39 0.35 -19.21
C GLY A 230 -19.06 0.48 -19.95
N ARG A 231 -18.40 -0.66 -20.25
CA ARG A 231 -17.11 -0.69 -20.97
C ARG A 231 -17.19 -0.06 -22.36
N THR A 232 -18.18 -0.44 -23.16
CA THR A 232 -18.39 0.11 -24.52
C THR A 232 -18.58 1.62 -24.52
N THR A 233 -19.46 2.16 -23.66
CA THR A 233 -19.66 3.61 -23.57
C THR A 233 -18.39 4.31 -23.14
N THR A 234 -17.62 3.74 -22.21
CA THR A 234 -16.33 4.29 -21.79
C THR A 234 -15.35 4.36 -22.96
N GLY A 235 -15.22 3.30 -23.75
CA GLY A 235 -14.39 3.30 -24.96
C GLY A 235 -14.84 4.33 -26.01
N MET A 236 -16.15 4.44 -26.23
CA MET A 236 -16.72 5.45 -27.14
C MET A 236 -16.42 6.89 -26.69
N VAL A 237 -16.54 7.17 -25.39
CA VAL A 237 -16.23 8.48 -24.81
C VAL A 237 -14.76 8.82 -24.99
N ILE A 238 -13.85 7.89 -24.69
CA ILE A 238 -12.40 8.07 -24.89
C ILE A 238 -12.09 8.35 -26.36
N ALA A 239 -12.60 7.53 -27.27
CA ALA A 239 -12.39 7.72 -28.71
C ALA A 239 -12.92 9.06 -29.20
N THR A 240 -14.09 9.47 -28.72
CA THR A 240 -14.70 10.75 -29.09
C THR A 240 -13.86 11.94 -28.58
N LEU A 241 -13.37 11.89 -27.34
CA LEU A 241 -12.48 12.93 -26.80
C LEU A 241 -11.18 13.05 -27.60
N VAL A 242 -10.55 11.91 -27.92
CA VAL A 242 -9.33 11.87 -28.75
C VAL A 242 -9.62 12.40 -30.16
N TYR A 243 -10.73 11.99 -30.77
CA TYR A 243 -11.14 12.43 -32.10
C TYR A 243 -11.39 13.95 -32.14
N LEU A 244 -12.18 14.48 -31.20
CA LEU A 244 -12.45 15.93 -31.08
C LEU A 244 -11.15 16.71 -30.89
N LYS A 245 -10.19 16.18 -30.12
CA LYS A 245 -8.87 16.80 -29.98
C LYS A 245 -8.08 16.79 -31.28
N ARG A 246 -8.09 15.70 -32.04
CA ARG A 246 -7.35 15.55 -33.32
C ARG A 246 -7.84 16.50 -34.39
N ILE A 247 -9.15 16.69 -34.50
CA ILE A 247 -9.75 17.64 -35.46
C ILE A 247 -9.76 19.09 -34.94
N GLY A 248 -9.19 19.33 -33.75
CA GLY A 248 -9.13 20.64 -33.12
C GLY A 248 -10.46 21.15 -32.59
N ALA A 249 -11.48 20.31 -32.49
CA ALA A 249 -12.81 20.60 -31.96
C ALA A 249 -12.93 20.40 -30.43
N SER A 250 -11.80 20.25 -29.72
CA SER A 250 -11.80 20.10 -28.26
C SER A 250 -12.03 21.40 -27.51
N GLY A 251 -12.18 22.57 -28.14
CA GLY A 251 -12.53 23.83 -27.45
C GLY A 251 -11.56 24.40 -26.39
N ILE A 252 -10.50 23.69 -25.99
CA ILE A 252 -9.48 24.16 -25.03
C ILE A 252 -8.43 25.02 -25.76
N PRO A 253 -8.35 26.34 -25.53
CA PRO A 253 -7.24 27.15 -26.02
C PRO A 253 -5.92 26.66 -25.41
N ARG A 254 -4.85 26.53 -26.21
CA ARG A 254 -3.50 26.39 -25.66
C ARG A 254 -3.10 27.72 -25.01
N ALA A 255 -3.24 27.81 -23.69
CA ALA A 255 -2.75 28.95 -22.94
C ALA A 255 -1.22 28.89 -22.82
N ASN A 256 -0.51 29.54 -23.75
CA ASN A 256 0.65 30.37 -23.38
C ASN A 256 0.21 31.79 -23.00
N SER A 257 -1.10 32.02 -22.85
CA SER A 257 -1.68 33.30 -22.44
C SER A 257 -2.25 33.17 -21.03
N ILE A 258 -1.68 33.97 -20.14
CA ILE A 258 -2.25 34.38 -18.85
C ILE A 258 -3.75 34.72 -19.05
N GLY A 259 -4.56 34.31 -18.08
CA GLY A 259 -6.01 34.10 -18.18
C GLY A 259 -6.82 35.16 -18.93
N ARG A 260 -7.64 34.69 -19.87
CA ARG A 260 -8.94 35.28 -20.18
C ARG A 260 -9.94 34.17 -20.47
N VAL A 261 -10.94 34.03 -19.60
CA VAL A 261 -12.15 33.24 -19.84
C VAL A 261 -13.13 34.13 -20.61
N PHE A 262 -13.69 33.63 -21.71
CA PHE A 262 -14.73 34.34 -22.47
C PHE A 262 -16.04 34.41 -21.67
N ASP A 263 -16.65 35.59 -21.63
CA ASP A 263 -18.00 35.83 -21.08
C ASP A 263 -19.03 34.93 -21.77
N ALA A 264 -19.67 34.06 -21.00
CA ALA A 264 -20.88 33.36 -21.42
C ALA A 264 -22.06 33.91 -20.60
N GLY A 265 -22.96 34.60 -21.31
CA GLY A 265 -24.07 35.35 -20.75
C GLY A 265 -25.07 34.54 -19.91
N SER A 266 -25.62 35.26 -18.94
CA SER A 266 -26.80 35.03 -18.10
C SER A 266 -27.86 34.04 -18.61
N SER A 267 -27.91 32.85 -17.98
CA SER A 267 -29.17 32.21 -17.59
C SER A 267 -28.88 31.10 -16.56
N VAL A 268 -28.73 31.46 -15.29
CA VAL A 268 -28.65 30.49 -14.20
C VAL A 268 -29.85 30.73 -13.29
N SER A 269 -30.83 29.84 -13.35
CA SER A 269 -31.92 29.76 -12.37
C SER A 269 -31.33 29.38 -11.01
N ASP A 270 -31.76 30.08 -9.95
CA ASP A 270 -31.48 29.80 -8.54
C ASP A 270 -31.61 28.30 -8.24
N ASN A 271 -30.48 27.59 -8.05
CA ASN A 271 -30.53 26.17 -7.74
C ASN A 271 -29.56 25.80 -6.61
N LEU A 272 -30.13 25.26 -5.54
CA LEU A 272 -29.46 24.86 -4.31
C LEU A 272 -28.45 23.71 -4.59
N PRO A 273 -27.22 23.77 -4.05
CA PRO A 273 -26.10 22.88 -4.41
C PRO A 273 -26.24 21.38 -4.06
N ASN A 274 -27.36 20.99 -3.45
CA ASN A 274 -27.75 19.61 -3.09
C ASN A 274 -29.12 19.19 -3.67
N SER A 275 -29.58 19.84 -4.75
CA SER A 275 -30.80 19.40 -5.44
C SER A 275 -30.56 18.11 -6.22
N GLU A 276 -31.63 17.34 -6.45
CA GLU A 276 -31.61 16.15 -7.31
C GLU A 276 -31.07 16.47 -8.72
N GLU A 277 -31.28 17.70 -9.19
CA GLU A 277 -30.77 18.22 -10.47
C GLU A 277 -29.25 18.44 -10.47
N ALA A 278 -28.63 18.86 -9.35
CA ALA A 278 -27.18 18.98 -9.25
C ALA A 278 -26.51 17.59 -9.27
N ILE A 279 -27.13 16.60 -8.62
CA ILE A 279 -26.69 15.20 -8.64
C ILE A 279 -26.79 14.62 -10.06
N ARG A 280 -27.89 14.88 -10.78
CA ARG A 280 -28.07 14.46 -12.17
C ARG A 280 -27.05 15.08 -13.14
N ARG A 281 -26.55 16.28 -12.85
CA ARG A 281 -25.47 16.96 -13.60
C ARG A 281 -24.05 16.50 -13.22
N GLY A 282 -23.93 15.47 -12.39
CA GLY A 282 -22.65 14.90 -11.97
C GLY A 282 -21.83 15.81 -11.06
N GLU A 283 -22.47 16.76 -10.37
CA GLU A 283 -21.80 17.72 -9.49
C GLU A 283 -21.49 17.14 -8.09
N TYR A 284 -20.87 15.97 -8.05
CA TYR A 284 -20.47 15.34 -6.80
C TYR A 284 -19.32 16.09 -6.13
N ALA A 285 -19.26 16.08 -4.80
CA ALA A 285 -18.20 16.73 -4.02
C ALA A 285 -16.78 16.31 -4.48
N VAL A 286 -16.61 15.03 -4.84
CA VAL A 286 -15.36 14.49 -5.38
C VAL A 286 -15.00 15.02 -6.77
N ILE A 287 -15.98 15.22 -7.66
CA ILE A 287 -15.77 15.77 -9.00
C ILE A 287 -15.44 17.26 -8.91
N ARG A 288 -16.15 18.01 -8.06
CA ARG A 288 -15.82 19.43 -7.76
C ARG A 288 -14.40 19.60 -7.21
N SER A 289 -13.95 18.65 -6.39
CA SER A 289 -12.58 18.63 -5.86
C SER A 289 -11.56 18.39 -6.97
N LEU A 290 -11.87 17.46 -7.88
CA LEU A 290 -11.03 17.16 -9.05
C LEU A 290 -10.91 18.38 -9.97
N THR A 291 -12.02 19.04 -10.30
CA THR A 291 -12.01 20.20 -11.20
C THR A 291 -11.21 21.39 -10.66
N ARG A 292 -11.16 21.57 -9.33
CA ARG A 292 -10.39 22.63 -8.68
C ARG A 292 -8.88 22.42 -8.78
N VAL A 293 -8.44 21.17 -8.57
CA VAL A 293 -7.01 20.81 -8.59
C VAL A 293 -6.47 20.81 -10.02
N LEU A 294 -7.28 20.45 -11.01
CA LEU A 294 -6.89 20.42 -12.41
C LEU A 294 -6.90 21.82 -13.05
N GLU A 295 -5.86 22.13 -13.81
CA GLU A 295 -5.86 23.27 -14.72
C GLU A 295 -6.90 23.04 -15.83
N GLY A 296 -7.80 24.00 -16.03
CA GLY A 296 -8.92 23.85 -16.98
C GLY A 296 -9.93 22.76 -16.58
N GLY A 297 -9.96 22.34 -15.31
CA GLY A 297 -10.79 21.22 -14.86
C GLY A 297 -12.29 21.40 -15.10
N VAL A 298 -12.80 22.63 -14.99
CA VAL A 298 -14.22 22.95 -15.26
C VAL A 298 -14.56 22.73 -16.74
N GLU A 299 -13.72 23.24 -17.64
CA GLU A 299 -13.90 23.06 -19.09
C GLU A 299 -13.70 21.59 -19.49
N GLY A 300 -12.75 20.90 -18.87
CA GLY A 300 -12.57 19.45 -19.02
C GLY A 300 -13.81 18.66 -18.62
N LYS A 301 -14.43 18.96 -17.46
CA LYS A 301 -15.69 18.33 -17.03
C LYS A 301 -16.79 18.60 -18.07
N ARG A 302 -16.99 19.87 -18.47
CA ARG A 302 -18.01 20.25 -19.45
C ARG A 302 -17.86 19.48 -20.76
N GLN A 303 -16.63 19.28 -21.23
CA GLN A 303 -16.37 18.50 -22.45
C GLN A 303 -16.68 17.03 -22.26
N VAL A 304 -16.29 16.43 -21.13
CA VAL A 304 -16.62 15.04 -20.82
C VAL A 304 -18.14 14.85 -20.73
N ASP A 305 -18.86 15.73 -20.03
CA ASP A 305 -20.32 15.71 -19.95
C ASP A 305 -20.95 15.78 -21.34
N LYS A 306 -20.51 16.75 -22.17
CA LYS A 306 -20.98 16.89 -23.56
C LYS A 306 -20.69 15.63 -24.38
N VAL A 307 -19.55 14.98 -24.20
CA VAL A 307 -19.22 13.74 -24.93
C VAL A 307 -20.03 12.56 -24.42
N ILE A 308 -20.25 12.43 -23.11
CA ILE A 308 -21.13 11.42 -22.53
C ILE A 308 -22.54 11.57 -23.11
N ASP A 309 -23.04 12.81 -23.16
CA ASP A 309 -24.33 13.13 -23.76
C ASP A 309 -24.35 12.82 -25.26
N LYS A 310 -23.29 13.08 -26.03
CA LYS A 310 -23.21 12.70 -27.47
C LYS A 310 -23.11 11.20 -27.70
N CYS A 311 -22.45 10.48 -26.80
CA CYS A 311 -22.52 9.02 -26.78
C CYS A 311 -23.93 8.53 -26.39
N ALA A 312 -24.81 9.44 -25.95
CA ALA A 312 -26.23 9.23 -25.67
C ALA A 312 -27.23 9.85 -26.72
N SER A 313 -26.99 11.01 -27.38
CA SER A 313 -27.64 11.60 -28.61
C SER A 313 -27.25 13.09 -28.96
N MET A 314 -27.67 13.58 -30.17
CA MET A 314 -27.09 14.59 -31.13
C MET A 314 -27.11 16.13 -30.89
N GLN A 315 -25.99 16.86 -31.21
CA GLN A 315 -25.86 18.07 -32.14
C GLN A 315 -24.62 19.05 -31.96
N ARG A 316 -24.04 19.48 -33.14
CA ARG A 316 -23.18 20.63 -33.66
C ARG A 316 -22.20 21.51 -32.79
N GLU A 317 -21.15 22.24 -33.25
CA GLU A 317 -20.19 22.32 -34.40
C GLU A 317 -18.99 23.29 -34.06
N MET A 318 -17.78 23.12 -34.69
CA MET A 318 -16.64 24.08 -35.00
C MET A 318 -15.79 24.76 -33.86
N PRO A 319 -14.56 25.34 -34.09
CA PRO A 319 -13.44 25.10 -35.03
C PRO A 319 -12.02 24.91 -34.33
N SER A 320 -10.97 24.79 -35.16
CA SER A 320 -9.62 24.17 -35.01
C SER A 320 -8.47 24.87 -34.21
N VAL A 321 -7.45 24.10 -33.76
CA VAL A 321 -5.96 24.18 -34.03
C VAL A 321 -5.12 23.27 -33.06
N SER A 322 -3.90 22.90 -33.49
CA SER A 322 -3.07 21.69 -33.24
C SER A 322 -2.00 21.68 -32.11
N PHE A 323 -1.40 20.47 -31.86
CA PHE A 323 -0.11 20.24 -31.17
C PHE A 323 -0.10 19.44 -29.82
N PHE A 324 0.66 18.35 -29.60
CA PHE A 324 0.83 17.68 -28.28
C PHE A 324 2.31 17.59 -27.84
N GLY A 325 2.56 17.42 -26.53
CA GLY A 325 3.87 17.13 -25.92
C GLY A 325 3.95 15.68 -25.36
N HIS A 326 5.14 15.08 -25.37
CA HIS A 326 5.41 13.63 -25.31
C HIS A 326 5.32 12.94 -23.92
N SER A 327 4.15 12.86 -23.25
CA SER A 327 4.00 12.06 -22.00
C SER A 327 2.77 11.13 -22.00
N SER A 328 2.90 9.90 -21.47
CA SER A 328 1.80 8.94 -21.31
C SER A 328 0.79 9.39 -20.23
N PHE A 329 -0.44 8.86 -20.25
CA PHE A 329 -1.45 9.11 -19.21
C PHE A 329 -1.02 8.55 -17.85
N ALA A 330 -0.39 7.37 -17.83
CA ALA A 330 0.14 6.79 -16.60
C ALA A 330 1.23 7.67 -15.96
N ASP A 331 2.14 8.22 -16.77
CA ASP A 331 3.18 9.14 -16.27
C ASP A 331 2.57 10.47 -15.80
N TRP A 332 1.55 10.96 -16.52
CA TRP A 332 0.81 12.16 -16.13
C TRP A 332 0.06 11.99 -14.80
N MET A 333 -0.54 10.82 -14.54
CA MET A 333 -1.19 10.49 -13.27
C MET A 333 -0.17 10.35 -12.14
N ARG A 334 0.96 9.66 -12.39
CA ARG A 334 2.02 9.44 -11.40
C ARG A 334 2.67 10.74 -10.93
N ALA A 335 2.78 11.73 -11.82
CA ALA A 335 3.27 13.06 -11.50
C ALA A 335 2.31 13.88 -10.60
N ARG A 336 1.08 13.41 -10.36
CA ARG A 336 0.00 14.14 -9.65
C ARG A 336 -0.56 13.30 -8.48
N PRO A 337 0.21 13.09 -7.40
CA PRO A 337 -0.18 12.27 -6.24
C PRO A 337 -1.51 12.68 -5.58
N GLU A 338 -1.88 13.95 -5.65
CA GLU A 338 -3.14 14.50 -5.15
C GLU A 338 -4.38 13.88 -5.82
N LEU A 339 -4.29 13.51 -7.11
CA LEU A 339 -5.39 12.84 -7.83
C LEU A 339 -5.68 11.47 -7.23
N TYR A 340 -4.65 10.70 -6.84
CA TYR A 340 -4.83 9.43 -6.15
C TYR A 340 -5.43 9.60 -4.74
N SER A 341 -5.26 10.76 -4.10
CA SER A 341 -5.94 11.05 -2.82
C SER A 341 -7.44 11.23 -3.05
N ILE A 342 -7.81 12.02 -4.07
CA ILE A 342 -9.20 12.27 -4.47
C ILE A 342 -9.89 10.94 -4.86
N ILE A 343 -9.24 10.11 -5.67
CA ILE A 343 -9.75 8.78 -6.07
C ILE A 343 -9.88 7.85 -4.85
N ARG A 344 -8.90 7.82 -3.94
CA ARG A 344 -8.98 6.98 -2.73
C ARG A 344 -10.13 7.39 -1.79
N ARG A 345 -10.49 8.69 -1.75
CA ARG A 345 -11.64 9.18 -0.99
C ARG A 345 -12.93 8.54 -1.50
N LEU A 346 -13.09 8.45 -2.82
CA LEU A 346 -14.21 7.77 -3.49
C LEU A 346 -14.24 6.27 -3.18
N LEU A 347 -13.10 5.58 -3.34
CA LEU A 347 -13.08 4.11 -3.40
C LEU A 347 -12.93 3.39 -2.04
N ARG A 348 -12.46 4.03 -0.97
CA ARG A 348 -12.04 3.29 0.26
C ARG A 348 -12.50 3.84 1.61
N ARG A 349 -12.89 5.11 1.73
CA ARG A 349 -13.07 5.73 3.06
C ARG A 349 -14.49 6.18 3.36
N ASP A 350 -15.17 6.79 2.40
CA ASP A 350 -16.55 7.26 2.56
C ASP A 350 -17.25 7.41 1.19
N PRO A 351 -17.64 6.29 0.54
CA PRO A 351 -18.27 6.34 -0.77
C PRO A 351 -19.59 7.13 -0.76
N MET A 352 -20.35 7.05 0.34
CA MET A 352 -21.63 7.76 0.48
C MET A 352 -21.44 9.25 0.71
N GLY A 353 -20.46 9.66 1.53
CA GLY A 353 -20.09 11.07 1.67
C GLY A 353 -19.48 11.65 0.39
N ALA A 354 -18.74 10.86 -0.41
CA ALA A 354 -18.25 11.28 -1.72
C ALA A 354 -19.39 11.54 -2.74
N LEU A 355 -20.51 10.84 -2.59
CA LEU A 355 -21.76 11.05 -3.32
C LEU A 355 -22.66 12.14 -2.72
N GLY A 356 -22.23 12.81 -1.64
CA GLY A 356 -22.97 13.91 -1.01
C GLY A 356 -23.94 13.51 0.10
N TYR A 357 -24.01 12.24 0.49
CA TYR A 357 -24.82 11.77 1.62
C TYR A 357 -24.11 12.01 2.97
N ALA A 358 -23.82 13.26 3.32
CA ALA A 358 -23.42 13.63 4.67
C ALA A 358 -24.63 14.19 5.44
N SER A 359 -24.88 13.70 6.66
CA SER A 359 -25.95 14.19 7.53
C SER A 359 -25.70 15.66 7.90
N LEU A 360 -26.55 16.55 7.37
CA LEU A 360 -26.56 17.97 7.68
C LEU A 360 -27.02 18.21 9.12
N LYS A 361 -26.25 18.99 9.89
CA LYS A 361 -26.78 19.83 10.96
C LYS A 361 -26.37 21.28 10.67
N PRO A 362 -27.28 22.16 10.26
CA PRO A 362 -27.00 23.58 10.25
C PRO A 362 -27.39 24.20 11.60
N SER A 363 -26.49 24.99 12.18
CA SER A 363 -26.89 26.08 13.07
C SER A 363 -25.86 27.20 12.94
N LEU A 364 -26.13 28.16 12.06
CA LEU A 364 -25.51 29.48 12.07
C LEU A 364 -26.55 30.45 12.66
N MET A 365 -26.19 31.15 13.73
CA MET A 365 -27.00 32.24 14.27
C MET A 365 -26.77 33.51 13.45
N LYS A 366 -27.86 34.27 13.28
CA LYS A 366 -27.99 35.42 12.38
C LYS A 366 -27.71 36.73 13.12
N ILE A 367 -27.11 37.70 12.44
CA ILE A 367 -27.14 39.11 12.82
C ILE A 367 -27.68 39.94 11.64
N ALA A 368 -28.37 41.04 11.96
CA ALA A 368 -29.37 41.78 11.18
C ALA A 368 -28.88 42.58 9.96
N GLU A 369 -29.86 43.06 9.18
CA GLU A 369 -29.86 43.78 7.89
C GLU A 369 -28.78 44.88 7.72
N SER A 370 -28.15 44.93 6.54
CA SER A 370 -27.41 46.12 6.06
C SER A 370 -28.19 46.85 4.97
N ALA A 371 -28.08 48.17 4.97
CA ALA A 371 -28.72 49.11 4.05
C ALA A 371 -28.16 49.08 2.60
N ASP A 372 -27.23 48.16 2.29
CA ASP A 372 -26.31 48.29 1.16
C ASP A 372 -26.61 47.33 -0.02
N GLY A 373 -27.67 46.52 0.07
CA GLY A 373 -28.12 45.62 -1.01
C GLY A 373 -27.26 44.36 -1.26
N ARG A 374 -26.22 44.10 -0.46
CA ARG A 374 -25.38 42.89 -0.54
C ARG A 374 -25.99 41.71 0.26
N PRO A 375 -25.83 40.45 -0.18
CA PRO A 375 -26.28 39.29 0.60
C PRO A 375 -25.57 39.20 1.96
N HIS A 376 -26.28 38.69 2.98
CA HIS A 376 -25.76 38.51 4.34
C HIS A 376 -25.33 37.08 4.66
N GLU A 377 -25.85 36.10 3.93
CA GLU A 377 -25.59 34.69 4.20
C GLU A 377 -24.47 34.18 3.29
N MET A 378 -23.37 33.71 3.87
CA MET A 378 -22.30 33.03 3.11
C MET A 378 -22.83 31.88 2.28
N GLY A 379 -23.88 31.18 2.70
CA GLY A 379 -24.49 30.12 1.90
C GLY A 379 -25.01 30.60 0.55
N VAL A 380 -25.56 31.82 0.49
CA VAL A 380 -26.09 32.44 -0.74
C VAL A 380 -24.96 32.92 -1.63
N VAL A 381 -23.99 33.66 -1.06
CA VAL A 381 -22.82 34.12 -1.83
C VAL A 381 -22.03 32.93 -2.34
N ALA A 382 -21.73 31.96 -1.47
CA ALA A 382 -21.04 30.74 -1.81
C ALA A 382 -21.75 30.01 -2.95
N ALA A 383 -23.08 29.84 -2.92
CA ALA A 383 -23.80 29.15 -4.00
C ALA A 383 -23.68 29.82 -5.38
N LEU A 384 -23.53 31.14 -5.42
CA LEU A 384 -23.39 31.92 -6.65
C LEU A 384 -21.95 31.97 -7.19
N ARG A 385 -20.97 31.49 -6.42
CA ARG A 385 -19.55 31.50 -6.83
C ARG A 385 -19.31 30.57 -8.02
N ASN A 386 -18.61 31.08 -9.02
CA ASN A 386 -18.29 30.36 -10.26
C ASN A 386 -16.78 30.30 -10.56
N GLY A 387 -15.93 30.65 -9.60
CA GLY A 387 -14.47 30.56 -9.72
C GLY A 387 -13.96 29.11 -9.84
N GLU A 388 -12.78 28.93 -10.44
CA GLU A 388 -12.11 27.62 -10.53
C GLU A 388 -11.62 27.15 -9.14
N VAL A 389 -10.98 28.10 -8.46
CA VAL A 389 -10.56 28.24 -7.07
C VAL A 389 -11.68 28.22 -6.03
N LEU A 390 -12.31 29.39 -6.02
CA LEU A 390 -13.36 29.87 -5.14
C LEU A 390 -14.71 29.62 -5.81
N GLY A 391 -15.18 28.37 -5.75
CA GLY A 391 -16.42 27.90 -6.37
C GLY A 391 -17.58 27.72 -5.38
N SER A 392 -18.68 27.14 -5.88
CA SER A 392 -20.03 27.19 -5.28
C SER A 392 -20.24 26.56 -3.89
N GLN A 393 -19.17 26.02 -3.29
CA GLN A 393 -19.13 25.31 -2.00
C GLN A 393 -17.89 25.65 -1.17
N THR A 394 -17.20 26.74 -1.53
CA THR A 394 -15.96 27.15 -0.88
C THR A 394 -16.08 28.52 -0.26
N VAL A 395 -15.34 28.70 0.84
CA VAL A 395 -15.31 29.92 1.63
C VAL A 395 -13.87 30.28 1.96
N LEU A 396 -13.63 31.57 2.16
CA LEU A 396 -12.38 32.09 2.68
C LEU A 396 -12.54 32.31 4.18
N LYS A 397 -11.83 31.53 4.99
CA LYS A 397 -11.84 31.70 6.44
C LYS A 397 -10.56 32.40 6.89
N SER A 398 -10.70 33.38 7.77
CA SER A 398 -9.58 33.99 8.49
C SER A 398 -8.75 32.89 9.16
N ASP A 399 -7.46 32.87 8.85
CA ASP A 399 -6.54 31.91 9.39
C ASP A 399 -6.08 32.31 10.80
N HIS A 400 -6.19 33.60 11.12
CA HIS A 400 -6.11 34.11 12.48
C HIS A 400 -7.44 33.87 13.20
N CYS A 401 -7.35 33.11 14.28
CA CYS A 401 -8.44 32.63 15.10
C CYS A 401 -8.16 32.91 16.57
N PRO A 402 -9.18 33.10 17.40
CA PRO A 402 -8.99 33.11 18.83
C PRO A 402 -8.45 31.77 19.34
N GLY A 403 -7.44 31.83 20.22
CA GLY A 403 -6.68 30.65 20.65
C GLY A 403 -5.55 30.22 19.70
N CYS A 404 -5.35 30.91 18.57
CA CYS A 404 -4.18 30.69 17.71
C CYS A 404 -2.84 31.02 18.44
N GLN A 405 -2.85 31.86 19.49
CA GLN A 405 -1.71 32.12 20.37
C GLN A 405 -1.76 31.24 21.63
N ASN A 406 -0.68 30.51 21.90
CA ASN A 406 -0.49 29.78 23.14
C ASN A 406 -0.03 30.75 24.24
N PRO A 407 -0.75 30.85 25.38
CA PRO A 407 -0.40 31.76 26.45
C PRO A 407 0.90 31.39 27.19
N ILE A 408 1.36 30.14 27.07
CA ILE A 408 2.54 29.60 27.77
C ILE A 408 3.85 30.09 27.14
N LEU A 409 3.84 30.55 25.88
CA LEU A 409 5.05 31.01 25.21
C LEU A 409 5.52 32.36 25.79
N PRO A 410 6.82 32.51 26.10
CA PRO A 410 7.34 33.68 26.81
C PRO A 410 7.41 34.93 25.92
N GLU A 411 7.63 34.75 24.62
CA GLU A 411 7.74 35.84 23.65
C GLU A 411 6.45 35.96 22.83
N ARG A 412 6.02 37.21 22.60
CA ARG A 412 4.90 37.55 21.74
C ARG A 412 5.34 38.57 20.71
N VAL A 413 5.15 38.22 19.44
CA VAL A 413 5.38 39.12 18.31
C VAL A 413 4.03 39.43 17.69
N GLU A 414 3.67 40.71 17.64
CA GLU A 414 2.39 41.15 17.08
C GLU A 414 2.26 40.69 15.62
N GLY A 415 1.08 40.18 15.25
CA GLY A 415 0.83 39.62 13.92
C GLY A 415 1.51 38.27 13.63
N ALA A 416 2.35 37.73 14.53
CA ALA A 416 3.07 36.48 14.36
C ALA A 416 2.83 35.51 15.53
N PRO A 417 1.66 34.83 15.55
CA PRO A 417 1.29 33.98 16.68
C PRO A 417 2.26 32.81 16.85
N ASN A 418 2.46 32.37 18.09
CA ASN A 418 3.33 31.23 18.44
C ASN A 418 4.79 31.32 17.95
N PHE A 419 5.27 32.54 17.67
CA PHE A 419 6.68 32.78 17.36
C PHE A 419 7.56 32.29 18.52
N ARG A 420 8.60 31.52 18.20
CA ARG A 420 9.57 30.99 19.17
C ARG A 420 10.90 30.64 18.50
N GLU A 421 11.96 30.75 19.27
CA GLU A 421 13.30 30.26 18.94
C GLU A 421 13.54 28.89 19.57
N VAL A 422 14.23 27.99 18.87
CA VAL A 422 14.72 26.74 19.44
C VAL A 422 16.03 27.01 20.21
N PRO A 423 16.12 26.70 21.51
CA PRO A 423 17.34 26.93 22.29
C PRO A 423 18.57 26.28 21.65
N GLY A 424 19.64 27.06 21.48
CA GLY A 424 20.91 26.61 20.90
C GLY A 424 20.97 26.56 19.37
N PHE A 425 19.91 26.95 18.65
CA PHE A 425 19.87 26.91 17.19
C PHE A 425 19.34 28.20 16.57
N PRO A 426 19.83 28.63 15.38
CA PRO A 426 19.21 29.69 14.59
C PRO A 426 17.96 29.17 13.86
N VAL A 427 17.07 28.51 14.58
CA VAL A 427 15.86 27.85 14.07
C VAL A 427 14.65 28.39 14.83
N TYR A 428 13.63 28.81 14.11
CA TYR A 428 12.44 29.46 14.63
C TYR A 428 11.18 28.78 14.12
N GLY A 429 10.14 28.76 14.96
CA GLY A 429 8.81 28.28 14.59
C GLY A 429 7.77 29.36 14.82
N VAL A 430 6.78 29.47 13.93
CA VAL A 430 5.69 30.45 14.02
C VAL A 430 4.39 29.87 13.45
N ALA A 431 3.23 30.33 13.93
CA ALA A 431 1.95 30.13 13.25
C ALA A 431 1.89 31.00 11.99
N ASN A 432 0.83 30.89 11.19
CA ASN A 432 0.75 31.68 9.97
C ASN A 432 0.65 33.19 10.30
N PRO A 433 1.62 34.03 9.93
CA PRO A 433 1.66 35.43 10.34
C PRO A 433 0.91 36.34 9.36
N THR A 434 0.55 37.55 9.80
CA THR A 434 0.21 38.69 8.91
C THR A 434 1.47 39.23 8.22
N ILE A 435 1.31 40.05 7.17
CA ILE A 435 2.47 40.69 6.51
C ILE A 435 3.29 41.52 7.50
N ASP A 436 2.63 42.32 8.35
CA ASP A 436 3.29 43.07 9.43
C ASP A 436 3.97 42.17 10.47
N GLY A 437 3.37 41.00 10.73
CA GLY A 437 3.97 39.97 11.58
C GLY A 437 5.25 39.40 10.99
N ILE A 438 5.29 39.15 9.68
CA ILE A 438 6.51 38.71 8.98
C ILE A 438 7.60 39.76 9.14
N LEU A 439 7.29 41.04 8.88
CA LEU A 439 8.24 42.14 9.07
C LEU A 439 8.76 42.23 10.52
N SER A 440 7.87 42.04 11.50
CA SER A 440 8.23 42.05 12.91
C SER A 440 9.17 40.90 13.27
N VAL A 441 8.93 39.70 12.72
CA VAL A 441 9.82 38.55 12.87
C VAL A 441 11.19 38.80 12.22
N ILE A 442 11.22 39.35 10.99
CA ILE A 442 12.47 39.67 10.29
C ILE A 442 13.30 40.66 11.13
N ARG A 443 12.69 41.75 11.61
CA ARG A 443 13.38 42.72 12.48
C ARG A 443 13.87 42.09 13.77
N ARG A 444 13.07 41.20 14.38
CA ARG A 444 13.43 40.52 15.63
C ARG A 444 14.60 39.55 15.49
N ILE A 445 14.72 38.88 14.35
CA ILE A 445 15.86 38.00 14.01
C ILE A 445 17.07 38.85 13.62
N GLY A 446 16.88 39.87 12.78
CA GLY A 446 17.93 40.75 12.26
C GLY A 446 18.57 41.70 13.28
N SER A 447 17.87 42.02 14.38
CA SER A 447 18.40 42.89 15.46
C SER A 447 19.53 42.23 16.30
N ARG A 448 19.81 40.94 16.09
CA ARG A 448 20.94 40.25 16.74
C ARG A 448 22.19 40.40 15.87
N LYS A 449 23.31 40.83 16.49
CA LYS A 449 24.60 41.18 15.86
C LYS A 449 24.86 40.47 14.52
N GLY A 450 24.90 41.24 13.42
CA GLY A 450 25.45 40.80 12.13
C GLY A 450 24.51 40.73 10.92
N GLY A 451 23.20 41.01 11.03
CA GLY A 451 22.29 41.01 9.87
C GLY A 451 22.19 39.64 9.20
N ARG A 452 21.61 38.66 9.90
CA ARG A 452 21.49 37.28 9.38
C ARG A 452 20.46 37.18 8.24
N SER A 453 20.82 36.45 7.18
CA SER A 453 19.86 36.02 6.15
C SER A 453 18.81 35.07 6.75
N ILE A 454 17.57 35.16 6.30
CA ILE A 454 16.44 34.38 6.78
C ILE A 454 15.94 33.47 5.65
N PHE A 455 15.83 32.17 5.91
CA PHE A 455 15.19 31.24 4.99
C PHE A 455 13.85 30.76 5.56
N TRP A 456 12.76 31.30 5.01
CA TRP A 456 11.39 31.07 5.45
C TRP A 456 10.76 29.87 4.74
N HIS A 457 10.31 28.90 5.52
CA HIS A 457 9.70 27.65 5.07
C HIS A 457 8.22 27.59 5.44
N ASN A 458 7.35 27.71 4.43
CA ASN A 458 5.92 27.51 4.60
C ASN A 458 5.55 26.04 4.39
N MET A 459 5.10 25.38 5.45
CA MET A 459 4.86 23.93 5.46
C MET A 459 3.43 23.53 5.08
N ARG A 460 2.63 24.44 4.51
CA ARG A 460 1.21 24.24 4.24
C ARG A 460 0.90 23.64 2.88
N GLU A 461 0.11 22.58 2.85
CA GLU A 461 -0.50 22.07 1.62
C GLU A 461 -1.81 22.80 1.26
N GLU A 462 -2.40 23.53 2.20
CA GLU A 462 -3.63 24.28 1.97
C GLU A 462 -3.34 25.59 1.23
N PRO A 463 -4.13 25.99 0.20
CA PRO A 463 -4.01 27.29 -0.43
C PRO A 463 -4.30 28.44 0.55
N VAL A 464 -3.39 29.39 0.65
CA VAL A 464 -3.48 30.59 1.49
C VAL A 464 -3.45 31.83 0.61
N ILE A 465 -4.23 32.85 0.97
CA ILE A 465 -4.20 34.16 0.33
C ILE A 465 -4.13 35.26 1.39
N TYR A 466 -3.42 36.35 1.12
CA TYR A 466 -3.41 37.54 1.96
C TYR A 466 -4.39 38.56 1.41
N ILE A 467 -5.30 39.05 2.26
CA ILE A 467 -6.24 40.14 1.95
C ILE A 467 -6.02 41.24 2.98
N ASN A 468 -5.70 42.46 2.53
CA ASN A 468 -5.42 43.60 3.40
C ASN A 468 -4.33 43.26 4.46
N GLY A 469 -3.30 42.52 4.06
CA GLY A 469 -2.20 42.08 4.93
C GLY A 469 -2.53 40.92 5.89
N LYS A 470 -3.79 40.44 5.94
CA LYS A 470 -4.23 39.34 6.80
C LYS A 470 -4.36 38.02 6.03
N PRO A 471 -3.95 36.86 6.61
CA PRO A 471 -4.02 35.58 5.93
C PRO A 471 -5.43 34.95 6.01
N PHE A 472 -5.90 34.44 4.88
CA PHE A 472 -7.13 33.67 4.71
C PHE A 472 -6.82 32.31 4.07
N VAL A 473 -7.57 31.28 4.47
CA VAL A 473 -7.43 29.91 3.98
C VAL A 473 -8.73 29.44 3.32
N LEU A 474 -8.60 28.68 2.23
CA LEU A 474 -9.74 28.08 1.55
C LEU A 474 -10.34 26.92 2.37
N ARG A 475 -11.67 26.91 2.52
CA ARG A 475 -12.45 25.90 3.25
C ARG A 475 -13.71 25.51 2.48
N GLU A 476 -14.31 24.39 2.87
CA GLU A 476 -15.66 24.00 2.42
C GLU A 476 -16.72 24.67 3.31
N VAL A 477 -17.83 25.11 2.70
CA VAL A 477 -18.99 25.69 3.41
C VAL A 477 -19.50 24.73 4.50
N GLU A 478 -19.58 23.43 4.19
CA GLU A 478 -20.09 22.41 5.13
C GLU A 478 -19.11 22.07 6.27
N ARG A 479 -17.83 22.45 6.13
CA ARG A 479 -16.75 22.07 7.06
C ARG A 479 -15.75 23.22 7.29
N PRO A 480 -16.19 24.40 7.74
CA PRO A 480 -15.35 25.59 7.83
C PRO A 480 -14.18 25.41 8.83
N TYR A 481 -14.34 24.54 9.83
CA TYR A 481 -13.33 24.25 10.84
C TYR A 481 -12.30 23.17 10.44
N LYS A 482 -12.47 22.50 9.29
CA LYS A 482 -11.61 21.37 8.89
C LYS A 482 -10.77 21.69 7.66
N ASN A 483 -9.55 21.17 7.66
CA ASN A 483 -8.69 21.18 6.47
C ASN A 483 -9.32 20.33 5.35
N MET A 484 -9.20 20.83 4.12
CA MET A 484 -9.58 20.13 2.90
C MET A 484 -8.60 18.99 2.65
N LEU A 485 -9.07 17.74 2.65
CA LEU A 485 -8.22 16.55 2.58
C LEU A 485 -7.76 16.21 1.16
N GLU A 486 -8.33 16.89 0.17
CA GLU A 486 -8.16 16.64 -1.27
C GLU A 486 -6.75 17.02 -1.75
N TYR A 487 -6.09 17.95 -1.05
CA TYR A 487 -4.74 18.40 -1.35
C TYR A 487 -3.65 17.50 -0.77
N THR A 488 -4.01 16.38 -0.13
CA THR A 488 -3.04 15.47 0.49
C THR A 488 -1.94 15.12 -0.51
N GLY A 489 -0.74 15.63 -0.24
CA GLY A 489 0.45 15.28 -0.97
C GLY A 489 0.64 15.98 -2.32
N ILE A 490 -0.07 17.07 -2.58
CA ILE A 490 0.17 18.02 -3.66
C ILE A 490 1.61 18.55 -3.64
N ASP A 491 2.16 18.91 -4.81
CA ASP A 491 3.49 19.53 -4.92
C ASP A 491 3.46 21.07 -4.75
N CYS A 492 4.64 21.66 -4.59
CA CYS A 492 4.82 23.10 -4.39
C CYS A 492 4.23 23.93 -5.54
N GLU A 493 4.65 23.64 -6.77
CA GLU A 493 4.29 24.39 -7.97
C GLU A 493 2.77 24.39 -8.22
N ARG A 494 2.10 23.27 -7.93
CA ARG A 494 0.64 23.14 -8.05
C ARG A 494 -0.09 23.96 -7.00
N VAL A 495 0.35 23.96 -5.73
CA VAL A 495 -0.27 24.80 -4.69
C VAL A 495 -0.12 26.27 -5.03
N GLU A 496 1.05 26.72 -5.46
CA GLU A 496 1.29 28.12 -5.81
C GLU A 496 0.44 28.56 -7.03
N ARG A 497 0.28 27.70 -8.05
CA ARG A 497 -0.66 27.94 -9.16
C ARG A 497 -2.11 28.01 -8.70
N MET A 498 -2.51 27.19 -7.72
CA MET A 498 -3.85 27.27 -7.14
C MET A 498 -4.05 28.57 -6.36
N GLU A 499 -3.05 29.04 -5.62
CA GLU A 499 -3.08 30.34 -4.92
C GLU A 499 -3.19 31.50 -5.91
N ALA A 500 -2.48 31.45 -7.04
CA ALA A 500 -2.59 32.45 -8.12
C ALA A 500 -4.01 32.48 -8.74
N ARG A 501 -4.59 31.32 -9.06
CA ARG A 501 -5.99 31.25 -9.55
C ARG A 501 -7.00 31.70 -8.50
N LEU A 502 -6.76 31.40 -7.23
CA LEU A 502 -7.60 31.86 -6.13
C LEU A 502 -7.60 33.39 -6.03
N LYS A 503 -6.45 34.05 -6.22
CA LYS A 503 -6.36 35.52 -6.31
C LYS A 503 -7.20 36.06 -7.46
N GLU A 504 -7.10 35.46 -8.65
CA GLU A 504 -7.89 35.88 -9.83
C GLU A 504 -9.40 35.74 -9.59
N ASP A 505 -9.84 34.63 -8.98
CA ASP A 505 -11.25 34.42 -8.66
C ASP A 505 -11.77 35.42 -7.63
N ILE A 506 -10.97 35.77 -6.60
CA ILE A 506 -11.32 36.79 -5.61
C ILE A 506 -11.53 38.16 -6.27
N LEU A 507 -10.61 38.56 -7.15
CA LEU A 507 -10.70 39.84 -7.85
C LEU A 507 -11.92 39.88 -8.78
N ARG A 508 -12.20 38.78 -9.49
CA ARG A 508 -13.38 38.67 -10.37
C ARG A 508 -14.70 38.70 -9.59
N GLU A 509 -14.80 37.99 -8.47
CA GLU A 509 -15.99 38.05 -7.60
C GLU A 509 -16.17 39.46 -7.03
N ALA A 510 -15.07 40.12 -6.62
CA ALA A 510 -15.12 41.46 -6.08
C ALA A 510 -15.64 42.50 -7.07
N GLU A 511 -15.32 42.39 -8.36
CA GLU A 511 -15.91 43.24 -9.42
C GLU A 511 -17.44 43.17 -9.43
N SER A 512 -18.01 41.98 -9.17
CA SER A 512 -19.45 41.76 -9.12
C SER A 512 -20.12 42.36 -7.88
N TYR A 513 -19.36 42.60 -6.81
CA TYR A 513 -19.85 43.11 -5.52
C TYR A 513 -19.26 44.49 -5.15
N ALA A 514 -18.94 45.32 -6.16
CA ALA A 514 -18.41 46.67 -5.99
C ALA A 514 -17.12 46.73 -5.15
N GLY A 515 -16.15 45.89 -5.51
CA GLY A 515 -14.82 45.83 -4.92
C GLY A 515 -14.80 45.23 -3.51
N ALA A 516 -15.71 44.29 -3.20
CA ALA A 516 -15.76 43.62 -1.91
C ALA A 516 -15.89 42.09 -2.06
N ILE A 517 -15.29 41.34 -1.13
CA ILE A 517 -15.32 39.88 -1.07
C ILE A 517 -15.88 39.42 0.28
N MET A 518 -16.70 38.37 0.28
CA MET A 518 -17.23 37.83 1.53
C MET A 518 -16.28 36.77 2.12
N VAL A 519 -15.89 36.97 3.38
CA VAL A 519 -14.99 36.12 4.17
C VAL A 519 -15.64 35.69 5.49
N ILE A 520 -15.07 34.68 6.14
CA ILE A 520 -15.50 34.18 7.46
C ILE A 520 -14.45 34.53 8.50
N HIS A 521 -14.86 35.15 9.60
CA HIS A 521 -14.05 35.34 10.80
C HIS A 521 -14.50 34.44 11.94
N GLU A 522 -13.68 34.33 12.98
CA GLU A 522 -13.97 33.55 14.18
C GLU A 522 -13.85 34.44 15.41
N THR A 523 -14.85 34.39 16.30
CA THR A 523 -14.91 35.13 17.57
C THR A 523 -14.24 34.35 18.71
N ASP A 524 -14.01 35.03 19.84
CA ASP A 524 -13.25 34.46 20.98
C ASP A 524 -13.89 33.22 21.61
N ASP A 525 -15.20 33.05 21.43
CA ASP A 525 -15.98 31.89 21.84
C ASP A 525 -16.03 30.77 20.78
N GLY A 526 -15.25 30.90 19.70
CA GLY A 526 -15.13 29.89 18.63
C GLY A 526 -16.31 29.86 17.67
N GLN A 527 -17.18 30.88 17.68
CA GLN A 527 -18.24 31.03 16.67
C GLN A 527 -17.69 31.69 15.42
N ILE A 528 -18.29 31.38 14.27
CA ILE A 528 -17.91 32.01 12.99
C ILE A 528 -18.96 33.02 12.54
N PHE A 529 -18.52 34.10 11.89
CA PHE A 529 -19.39 35.11 11.30
C PHE A 529 -18.88 35.57 9.94
N ASP A 530 -19.80 35.98 9.08
CA ASP A 530 -19.53 36.44 7.72
C ASP A 530 -19.26 37.94 7.71
N ALA A 531 -18.25 38.38 6.94
CA ALA A 531 -17.91 39.79 6.78
C ALA A 531 -17.56 40.11 5.32
N TRP A 532 -17.91 41.31 4.88
CA TRP A 532 -17.49 41.86 3.59
C TRP A 532 -16.19 42.64 3.77
N GLU A 533 -15.14 42.23 3.06
CA GLU A 533 -13.85 42.90 3.04
C GLU A 533 -13.66 43.60 1.70
N HIS A 534 -13.27 44.88 1.73
CA HIS A 534 -12.96 45.61 0.51
C HIS A 534 -11.60 45.16 -0.05
N VAL A 535 -11.56 44.94 -1.37
CA VAL A 535 -10.37 44.43 -2.06
C VAL A 535 -10.10 45.17 -3.37
N ASN A 536 -8.81 45.29 -3.68
CA ASN A 536 -8.28 45.77 -4.94
C ASN A 536 -7.07 44.88 -5.36
N PRO A 537 -6.52 45.04 -6.57
CA PRO A 537 -5.43 44.18 -7.06
C PRO A 537 -4.17 44.16 -6.17
N ASP A 538 -3.87 45.27 -5.49
CA ASP A 538 -2.69 45.40 -4.62
C ASP A 538 -2.95 44.84 -3.21
N SER A 539 -4.22 44.81 -2.78
CA SER A 539 -4.61 44.35 -1.45
C SER A 539 -4.73 42.82 -1.34
N VAL A 540 -4.71 42.10 -2.46
CA VAL A 540 -4.80 40.64 -2.53
C VAL A 540 -3.47 40.06 -3.02
N MET A 541 -2.77 39.32 -2.18
CA MET A 541 -1.44 38.77 -2.48
C MET A 541 -1.35 37.28 -2.16
N THR A 542 -0.69 36.52 -3.02
CA THR A 542 -0.27 35.15 -2.70
C THR A 542 0.92 35.16 -1.74
N PRO A 543 1.16 34.09 -0.97
CA PRO A 543 2.37 33.98 -0.14
C PRO A 543 3.65 34.23 -0.94
N LEU A 544 3.76 33.68 -2.15
CA LEU A 544 4.92 33.88 -3.01
C LEU A 544 5.12 35.35 -3.40
N GLU A 545 4.04 36.06 -3.74
CA GLU A 545 4.10 37.51 -4.02
C GLU A 545 4.53 38.31 -2.78
N VAL A 546 4.01 37.99 -1.59
CA VAL A 546 4.39 38.67 -0.34
C VAL A 546 5.90 38.57 -0.11
N PHE A 547 6.47 37.37 -0.18
CA PHE A 547 7.91 37.19 0.07
C PHE A 547 8.78 37.78 -1.04
N LYS A 548 8.34 37.76 -2.31
CA LYS A 548 9.03 38.45 -3.41
C LYS A 548 9.04 39.97 -3.23
N CYS A 549 7.95 40.56 -2.74
CA CYS A 549 7.91 41.98 -2.42
C CYS A 549 8.90 42.32 -1.29
N LEU A 550 8.94 41.50 -0.23
CA LEU A 550 9.91 41.68 0.86
C LEU A 550 11.37 41.56 0.40
N GLU A 551 11.66 40.62 -0.49
CA GLU A 551 12.99 40.48 -1.11
C GLU A 551 13.34 41.72 -1.96
N ALA A 552 12.39 42.22 -2.76
CA ALA A 552 12.55 43.42 -3.57
C ALA A 552 12.72 44.70 -2.73
N ASP A 553 12.11 44.76 -1.55
CA ASP A 553 12.27 45.83 -0.56
C ASP A 553 13.64 45.79 0.15
N GLY A 554 14.50 44.80 -0.19
CA GLY A 554 15.87 44.69 0.31
C GLY A 554 16.00 43.93 1.62
N PHE A 555 14.96 43.23 2.08
CA PHE A 555 15.08 42.34 3.23
C PHE A 555 15.87 41.07 2.84
N PRO A 556 16.80 40.59 3.69
CA PRO A 556 17.61 39.41 3.39
C PRO A 556 16.80 38.14 3.69
N ILE A 557 15.77 37.88 2.88
CA ILE A 557 14.83 36.77 3.06
C ILE A 557 14.69 35.92 1.80
N GLU A 558 14.79 34.61 1.98
CA GLU A 558 14.48 33.60 0.97
C GLU A 558 13.20 32.85 1.39
N TYR A 559 12.39 32.43 0.43
CA TYR A 559 11.14 31.73 0.67
C TYR A 559 11.08 30.38 -0.03
N ALA A 560 10.64 29.36 0.71
CA ALA A 560 10.35 28.04 0.18
C ALA A 560 8.99 27.52 0.67
N ARG A 561 8.20 26.97 -0.26
CA ARG A 561 6.96 26.26 0.04
C ARG A 561 7.21 24.75 0.06
N VAL A 562 6.94 24.11 1.19
CA VAL A 562 7.11 22.65 1.42
C VAL A 562 5.77 22.07 1.88
N PRO A 563 4.85 21.71 0.97
CA PRO A 563 3.49 21.32 1.33
C PRO A 563 3.42 19.98 2.06
N ILE A 564 3.30 20.01 3.40
CA ILE A 564 3.16 18.80 4.23
C ILE A 564 1.71 18.65 4.68
N THR A 565 1.19 17.41 4.59
CA THR A 565 -0.15 17.07 5.04
C THR A 565 -0.34 17.22 6.54
N ASP A 566 -1.40 17.92 6.92
CA ASP A 566 -1.70 18.17 8.32
C ASP A 566 -2.01 16.87 9.08
N GLY A 567 -1.46 16.75 10.28
CA GLY A 567 -1.62 15.57 11.13
C GLY A 567 -0.82 14.33 10.71
N LYS A 568 -0.23 14.26 9.51
CA LYS A 568 0.54 13.09 9.03
C LYS A 568 2.04 13.23 9.23
N ALA A 569 2.79 12.16 8.97
CA ALA A 569 4.24 12.20 8.85
C ALA A 569 4.68 12.78 7.48
N PRO A 570 5.77 13.57 7.40
CA PRO A 570 6.36 14.00 6.14
C PRO A 570 6.68 12.83 5.21
N LYS A 571 6.51 13.01 3.91
CA LYS A 571 6.98 12.06 2.90
C LYS A 571 8.51 12.11 2.80
N SER A 572 9.12 11.05 2.28
CA SER A 572 10.58 11.02 2.08
C SER A 572 11.09 12.13 1.14
N SER A 573 10.29 12.57 0.16
CA SER A 573 10.59 13.74 -0.68
C SER A 573 10.61 15.06 0.08
N ASP A 574 9.83 15.17 1.15
CA ASP A 574 9.73 16.40 1.94
C ASP A 574 11.01 16.56 2.78
N PHE A 575 11.54 15.45 3.32
CA PHE A 575 12.86 15.41 3.97
C PHE A 575 13.98 15.78 2.98
N ASP A 576 13.94 15.26 1.75
CA ASP A 576 14.94 15.60 0.72
C ASP A 576 14.92 17.10 0.39
N THR A 577 13.74 17.70 0.26
CA THR A 577 13.56 19.13 -0.03
C THR A 577 14.09 19.99 1.12
N LEU A 578 13.72 19.67 2.37
CA LEU A 578 14.20 20.37 3.55
C LEU A 578 15.73 20.23 3.72
N ALA A 579 16.27 19.03 3.52
CA ALA A 579 17.70 18.79 3.58
C ALA A 579 18.47 19.58 2.53
N ALA A 580 17.96 19.64 1.28
CA ALA A 580 18.55 20.43 0.23
C ALA A 580 18.56 21.93 0.57
N ASN A 581 17.42 22.49 0.98
CA ASN A 581 17.29 23.90 1.35
C ASN A 581 18.24 24.31 2.49
N ILE A 582 18.33 23.46 3.52
CA ILE A 582 19.15 23.76 4.71
C ILE A 582 20.64 23.58 4.41
N ALA A 583 21.02 22.56 3.62
CA ALA A 583 22.42 22.31 3.27
C ALA A 583 22.98 23.33 2.26
N SER A 584 22.14 23.90 1.39
CA SER A 584 22.57 24.93 0.43
C SER A 584 22.70 26.33 1.02
N ALA A 585 22.08 26.57 2.18
CA ALA A 585 22.06 27.87 2.83
C ALA A 585 23.40 28.19 3.51
N SER A 586 23.68 29.49 3.66
CA SER A 586 24.90 29.96 4.34
C SER A 586 24.93 29.56 5.82
N LYS A 587 26.14 29.50 6.42
CA LYS A 587 26.30 29.04 7.81
C LYS A 587 25.50 29.88 8.81
N ASP A 588 25.40 31.18 8.57
CA ASP A 588 24.72 32.15 9.45
C ASP A 588 23.23 32.36 9.14
N THR A 589 22.67 31.60 8.19
CA THR A 589 21.24 31.69 7.85
C THR A 589 20.35 31.21 9.00
N ALA A 590 19.33 32.00 9.32
CA ALA A 590 18.27 31.67 10.26
C ALA A 590 17.10 30.99 9.53
N PHE A 591 16.60 29.87 10.06
CA PHE A 591 15.51 29.11 9.44
C PHE A 591 14.20 29.35 10.18
N VAL A 592 13.16 29.77 9.46
CA VAL A 592 11.83 29.99 10.04
C VAL A 592 10.85 29.00 9.44
N PHE A 593 10.10 28.27 10.28
CA PHE A 593 9.09 27.32 9.83
C PHE A 593 7.69 27.76 10.24
N ASN A 594 6.75 27.80 9.30
CA ASN A 594 5.35 28.09 9.62
C ASN A 594 4.36 27.04 9.09
N CYS A 595 3.28 26.86 9.83
CA CYS A 595 2.07 26.16 9.42
C CYS A 595 0.85 26.90 9.98
N GLN A 596 -0.36 26.34 9.88
CA GLN A 596 -1.57 27.01 10.37
C GLN A 596 -1.42 27.53 11.82
N MET A 597 -1.21 26.62 12.78
CA MET A 597 -1.11 26.96 14.22
C MET A 597 0.33 27.04 14.74
N GLY A 598 1.34 26.79 13.90
CA GLY A 598 2.74 26.73 14.35
C GLY A 598 3.09 25.50 15.22
N ARG A 599 2.20 24.50 15.29
CA ARG A 599 2.27 23.34 16.19
C ARG A 599 2.85 22.09 15.52
N GLY A 600 2.04 21.26 14.85
CA GLY A 600 2.46 19.93 14.37
C GLY A 600 3.53 19.95 13.27
N ARG A 601 3.19 20.51 12.11
CA ARG A 601 4.09 20.61 10.93
C ARG A 601 5.33 21.45 11.24
N THR A 602 5.14 22.64 11.80
CA THR A 602 6.22 23.53 12.23
C THR A 602 7.20 22.84 13.19
N THR A 603 6.72 22.18 14.25
CA THR A 603 7.63 21.50 15.20
C THR A 603 8.40 20.36 14.53
N THR A 604 7.79 19.70 13.54
CA THR A 604 8.48 18.67 12.76
C THR A 604 9.58 19.29 11.89
N GLY A 605 9.31 20.42 11.23
CA GLY A 605 10.30 21.17 10.46
C GLY A 605 11.45 21.68 11.32
N THR A 606 11.18 22.21 12.52
CA THR A 606 12.22 22.67 13.45
C THR A 606 13.09 21.51 13.94
N VAL A 607 12.51 20.34 14.23
CA VAL A 607 13.28 19.13 14.62
C VAL A 607 14.20 18.68 13.47
N ILE A 608 13.68 18.61 12.25
CA ILE A 608 14.46 18.25 11.05
C ILE A 608 15.63 19.23 10.86
N ALA A 609 15.37 20.54 10.99
CA ALA A 609 16.39 21.56 10.84
C ALA A 609 17.48 21.49 11.91
N CYS A 610 17.11 21.23 13.16
CA CYS A 610 18.08 21.07 14.25
C CYS A 610 18.98 19.83 14.05
N LEU A 611 18.41 18.70 13.59
CA LEU A 611 19.21 17.51 13.27
C LEU A 611 20.19 17.75 12.12
N LEU A 612 19.73 18.41 11.05
CA LEU A 612 20.57 18.78 9.91
C LEU A 612 21.67 19.75 10.33
N LYS A 613 21.36 20.79 11.12
CA LYS A 613 22.37 21.71 11.64
C LYS A 613 23.40 21.00 12.51
N HIS A 614 22.98 20.11 13.41
CA HIS A 614 23.93 19.31 14.18
C HIS A 614 24.85 18.47 13.28
N ARG A 615 24.31 17.82 12.25
CA ARG A 615 25.13 17.07 11.28
C ARG A 615 26.10 17.97 10.52
N ILE A 616 25.65 19.13 10.03
CA ILE A 616 26.47 20.06 9.25
C ILE A 616 27.58 20.68 10.11
N ASP A 617 27.28 21.04 11.35
CA ASP A 617 28.22 21.75 12.23
C ASP A 617 29.21 20.81 12.95
N TYR A 618 28.80 19.58 13.30
CA TYR A 618 29.60 18.67 14.14
C TYR A 618 29.98 17.34 13.45
N GLY A 619 29.50 17.08 12.23
CA GLY A 619 29.81 15.87 11.49
C GLY A 619 29.13 14.62 12.05
N ARG A 620 29.77 13.46 11.86
CA ARG A 620 29.24 12.12 12.19
C ARG A 620 29.96 11.49 13.40
N PRO A 621 29.26 10.80 14.33
CA PRO A 621 27.80 10.69 14.46
C PRO A 621 27.15 11.97 15.02
N ILE A 622 25.83 12.11 14.90
CA ILE A 622 25.08 13.25 15.47
C ILE A 622 25.22 13.19 17.00
N ARG A 623 25.91 14.15 17.61
CA ARG A 623 26.16 14.16 19.07
C ARG A 623 25.10 14.94 19.83
N VAL A 624 24.78 14.49 21.04
CA VAL A 624 24.01 15.26 22.03
C VAL A 624 24.95 16.29 22.65
N LEU A 625 24.74 17.58 22.40
CA LEU A 625 25.37 18.64 23.21
C LEU A 625 24.63 18.73 24.54
N VAL A 626 25.31 18.53 25.66
CA VAL A 626 24.81 18.88 27.00
C VAL A 626 25.38 20.27 27.30
N ASP A 627 24.53 21.26 27.54
CA ASP A 627 24.98 22.64 27.80
C ASP A 627 25.74 22.71 29.13
N ASP A 628 27.01 23.08 29.06
CA ASP A 628 27.87 23.43 30.19
C ASP A 628 27.74 24.95 30.42
N MET A 629 26.63 25.38 31.05
CA MET A 629 26.29 26.80 31.24
C MET A 629 25.92 27.13 32.69
N THR A 630 26.65 26.57 33.66
CA THR A 630 26.60 27.02 35.07
C THR A 630 27.98 27.06 35.74
N ARG A 631 28.98 27.68 35.11
CA ARG A 631 30.17 28.19 35.81
C ARG A 631 30.67 29.50 35.19
N GLU A 632 29.99 30.60 35.49
CA GLU A 632 30.66 31.90 35.53
C GLU A 632 30.90 32.27 36.99
N GLU A 633 32.17 32.39 37.32
CA GLU A 633 32.68 32.96 38.55
C GLU A 633 32.23 34.42 38.65
N VAL A 634 31.52 34.75 39.73
CA VAL A 634 31.42 36.13 40.21
C VAL A 634 32.13 36.17 41.55
N ASP A 635 33.32 36.75 41.52
CA ASP A 635 34.13 37.09 42.69
C ASP A 635 33.46 38.25 43.46
N SER A 636 33.02 37.97 44.69
CA SER A 636 32.87 39.00 45.72
C SER A 636 32.82 38.39 47.12
N GLY A 637 33.99 38.29 47.75
CA GLY A 637 34.22 38.85 49.10
C GLY A 637 33.81 38.05 50.35
N SER A 638 34.82 37.42 50.93
CA SER A 638 35.26 37.53 52.36
C SER A 638 34.32 37.12 53.51
N SER A 639 34.75 36.13 54.32
CA SER A 639 35.09 36.38 55.74
C SER A 639 35.72 35.15 56.44
N SER A 640 36.95 35.37 56.90
CA SER A 640 37.83 34.65 57.83
C SER A 640 37.26 33.73 58.92
N GLY A 641 38.01 32.67 59.23
CA GLY A 641 38.07 32.01 60.54
C GLY A 641 39.02 30.80 60.57
N GLU A 642 40.12 30.93 61.32
CA GLU A 642 41.20 29.96 61.63
C GLU A 642 40.67 28.62 62.23
N GLY A 643 41.37 27.47 62.25
CA GLY A 643 42.73 27.12 61.84
C GLY A 643 43.02 25.61 62.00
N THR A 644 44.15 25.21 61.38
CA THR A 644 45.07 24.08 61.70
C THR A 644 44.60 22.62 61.77
N GLY A 645 45.14 21.80 60.85
CA GLY A 645 45.61 20.44 61.17
C GLY A 645 45.59 19.36 60.07
N GLY A 646 46.61 19.32 59.20
CA GLY A 646 47.33 18.08 58.79
C GLY A 646 46.71 17.02 57.85
N ASN A 647 47.21 17.00 56.60
CA ASN A 647 47.56 15.87 55.70
C ASN A 647 46.83 14.51 55.75
N ALA A 648 46.25 14.09 54.61
CA ALA A 648 46.72 12.97 53.77
C ALA A 648 45.75 12.70 52.59
N ALA A 649 46.31 12.32 51.43
CA ALA A 649 45.61 12.06 50.18
C ALA A 649 44.75 10.78 50.21
N ALA A 650 43.51 10.86 49.73
CA ALA A 650 42.69 9.74 49.26
C ALA A 650 41.66 10.20 48.22
N SER A 651 41.43 9.37 47.21
CA SER A 651 40.63 9.51 45.99
C SER A 651 39.19 10.05 46.15
N PRO A 652 38.60 10.74 45.16
CA PRO A 652 37.19 11.13 45.23
C PRO A 652 36.29 10.01 44.73
N SER A 653 35.52 9.44 45.66
CA SER A 653 34.35 8.60 45.39
C SER A 653 33.25 9.43 44.72
N SER A 654 32.66 8.89 43.66
CA SER A 654 31.45 9.40 43.01
C SER A 654 30.25 9.34 43.97
N VAL A 655 29.71 10.50 44.33
CA VAL A 655 28.48 10.61 45.12
C VAL A 655 27.29 10.17 44.26
N ILE A 656 26.78 8.97 44.56
CA ILE A 656 25.48 8.48 44.10
C ILE A 656 24.42 9.27 44.87
N ILE A 657 23.60 10.06 44.16
CA ILE A 657 22.36 10.62 44.72
C ILE A 657 21.37 9.47 44.85
N VAL A 658 21.28 8.91 46.06
CA VAL A 658 20.27 7.93 46.44
C VAL A 658 18.93 8.65 46.54
N ARG A 659 18.05 8.45 45.54
CA ARG A 659 16.61 8.73 45.67
C ARG A 659 16.00 7.64 46.56
N THR A 660 15.74 7.97 47.81
CA THR A 660 14.96 7.14 48.74
C THR A 660 13.55 6.97 48.20
N GLY A 661 13.13 5.70 48.04
CA GLY A 661 11.92 5.32 47.34
C GLY A 661 10.63 5.55 48.11
N THR A 662 9.62 5.99 47.36
CA THR A 662 8.24 5.49 47.45
C THR A 662 8.00 4.64 46.20
N LYS A 663 7.55 3.39 46.38
CA LYS A 663 7.18 2.48 45.29
C LYS A 663 5.93 3.02 44.58
N GLU A 664 6.10 3.93 43.64
CA GLU A 664 5.11 4.18 42.60
C GLU A 664 5.32 3.17 41.46
N SER A 665 4.22 2.52 41.06
CA SER A 665 4.12 1.71 39.85
C SER A 665 4.78 2.44 38.67
N ARG A 666 5.81 1.84 38.05
CA ARG A 666 6.50 2.45 36.89
C ARG A 666 5.48 2.59 35.75
N ALA A 667 5.09 3.84 35.46
CA ALA A 667 4.19 4.13 34.35
C ALA A 667 4.85 3.76 33.00
N PHE A 668 4.06 3.18 32.10
CA PHE A 668 4.49 2.83 30.74
C PHE A 668 4.99 4.08 29.99
N GLY A 669 6.27 4.07 29.60
CA GLY A 669 6.98 5.14 28.92
C GLY A 669 7.15 4.89 27.41
N ILE A 670 7.76 5.86 26.72
CA ILE A 670 8.00 5.76 25.27
C ILE A 670 8.93 4.59 24.94
N ASP A 671 9.85 4.28 25.84
CA ASP A 671 10.80 3.18 25.69
C ASP A 671 10.14 1.80 25.76
N ASP A 672 8.93 1.67 26.29
CA ASP A 672 8.25 0.38 26.37
C ASP A 672 7.60 -0.04 25.03
N ILE A 673 7.68 0.80 23.99
CA ILE A 673 7.18 0.47 22.64
C ILE A 673 8.24 -0.31 21.85
N LEU A 674 8.09 -1.64 21.80
CA LEU A 674 9.03 -2.59 21.17
C LEU A 674 9.44 -2.26 19.74
N LEU A 675 8.54 -1.64 18.96
CA LEU A 675 8.85 -1.23 17.59
C LEU A 675 10.04 -0.27 17.52
N LEU A 676 10.20 0.59 18.52
CA LEU A 676 11.27 1.59 18.59
C LEU A 676 12.63 0.95 18.86
N TRP A 677 12.67 -0.15 19.61
CA TRP A 677 13.89 -0.95 19.79
C TRP A 677 14.25 -1.70 18.50
N LYS A 678 13.25 -2.27 17.82
CA LYS A 678 13.48 -2.97 16.55
C LYS A 678 14.11 -2.07 15.51
N ILE A 679 13.59 -0.85 15.30
CA ILE A 679 14.17 0.07 14.30
C ILE A 679 15.56 0.55 14.70
N THR A 680 15.81 0.83 15.98
CA THR A 680 17.13 1.31 16.42
C THR A 680 18.22 0.25 16.27
N ARG A 681 17.91 -1.03 16.53
CA ARG A 681 18.85 -2.14 16.32
C ARG A 681 19.26 -2.34 14.85
N LEU A 682 18.44 -1.93 13.87
CA LEU A 682 18.78 -2.06 12.44
C LEU A 682 19.90 -1.14 11.98
N PHE A 683 20.20 -0.07 12.72
CA PHE A 683 21.22 0.92 12.35
C PHE A 683 22.45 0.80 13.26
N GLU A 684 23.64 0.95 12.70
CA GLU A 684 24.93 0.90 13.44
C GLU A 684 24.97 1.92 14.58
N ASN A 685 24.48 3.14 14.32
CA ASN A 685 24.39 4.26 15.27
C ASN A 685 22.96 4.54 15.72
N GLY A 686 22.09 3.53 15.72
CA GLY A 686 20.65 3.72 15.91
C GLY A 686 20.26 4.20 17.31
N VAL A 687 21.00 3.80 18.34
CA VAL A 687 20.77 4.25 19.73
C VAL A 687 21.18 5.71 19.86
N GLU A 688 22.38 6.07 19.44
CA GLU A 688 22.94 7.42 19.50
C GLU A 688 22.09 8.41 18.68
N CYS A 689 21.65 8.00 17.48
CA CYS A 689 20.77 8.82 16.65
C CYS A 689 19.39 9.02 17.29
N ARG A 690 18.85 8.01 17.99
CA ARG A 690 17.59 8.15 18.73
C ARG A 690 17.76 9.07 19.94
N GLU A 691 18.86 8.97 20.68
CA GLU A 691 19.15 9.86 21.80
C GLU A 691 19.32 11.32 21.33
N ALA A 692 20.05 11.54 20.24
CA ALA A 692 20.18 12.84 19.60
C ALA A 692 18.83 13.40 19.15
N LEU A 693 17.99 12.57 18.54
CA LEU A 693 16.63 12.94 18.15
C LEU A 693 15.77 13.30 19.35
N ASP A 694 15.80 12.51 20.42
CA ASP A 694 15.01 12.74 21.62
C ASP A 694 15.40 14.06 22.31
N ALA A 695 16.70 14.36 22.40
CA ALA A 695 17.20 15.63 22.90
C ALA A 695 16.74 16.82 22.05
N VAL A 696 16.74 16.68 20.71
CA VAL A 696 16.22 17.71 19.80
C VAL A 696 14.70 17.87 19.93
N ILE A 697 13.95 16.78 20.05
CA ILE A 697 12.49 16.82 20.28
C ILE A 697 12.18 17.57 21.58
N ASP A 698 12.96 17.34 22.63
CA ASP A 698 12.79 18.01 23.92
C ASP A 698 13.09 19.51 23.84
N ARG A 699 14.13 19.92 23.09
CA ARG A 699 14.38 21.35 22.80
C ARG A 699 13.26 22.00 21.98
N CYS A 700 12.64 21.26 21.08
CA CYS A 700 11.52 21.74 20.25
C CYS A 700 10.14 21.64 20.94
N SER A 701 10.07 21.23 22.21
CA SER A 701 8.83 20.79 22.86
C SER A 701 7.84 21.89 23.26
N ALA A 702 8.19 23.17 23.10
CA ALA A 702 7.45 24.33 23.62
C ALA A 702 5.94 24.36 23.28
N LEU A 703 5.52 23.79 22.14
CA LEU A 703 4.10 23.65 21.78
C LEU A 703 3.59 22.20 21.75
N GLN A 704 4.48 21.27 21.44
CA GLN A 704 4.15 19.87 21.28
C GLN A 704 5.40 19.02 21.39
N ASN A 705 5.42 18.09 22.35
CA ASN A 705 6.40 17.01 22.37
C ASN A 705 5.81 15.78 21.67
N LEU A 706 6.52 15.29 20.65
CA LEU A 706 6.07 14.16 19.84
C LEU A 706 5.93 12.87 20.66
N ARG A 707 6.87 12.61 21.57
CA ARG A 707 6.89 11.39 22.41
C ARG A 707 5.73 11.41 23.41
N GLN A 708 5.46 12.57 24.03
CA GLN A 708 4.31 12.72 24.93
C GLN A 708 2.97 12.58 24.20
N ALA A 709 2.86 13.04 22.94
CA ALA A 709 1.65 12.87 22.14
C ALA A 709 1.32 11.39 21.87
N VAL A 710 2.34 10.56 21.58
CA VAL A 710 2.18 9.11 21.41
C VAL A 710 1.61 8.47 22.69
N LEU A 711 2.20 8.79 23.85
CA LEU A 711 1.76 8.27 25.15
C LEU A 711 0.36 8.75 25.53
N HIS A 712 0.01 9.99 25.20
CA HIS A 712 -1.34 10.51 25.44
C HIS A 712 -2.40 9.70 24.69
N TYR A 713 -2.23 9.47 23.38
CA TYR A 713 -3.21 8.70 22.61
C TYR A 713 -3.25 7.23 23.01
N ARG A 714 -2.12 6.64 23.42
CA ARG A 714 -2.09 5.31 24.03
C ARG A 714 -3.01 5.24 25.25
N ASN A 715 -2.92 6.22 26.15
CA ASN A 715 -3.72 6.25 27.36
C ASN A 715 -5.21 6.33 27.03
N VAL A 716 -5.61 7.15 26.04
CA VAL A 716 -7.00 7.23 25.57
C VAL A 716 -7.47 5.89 24.98
N VAL A 717 -6.63 5.18 24.23
CA VAL A 717 -6.97 3.88 23.62
C VAL A 717 -7.21 2.78 24.66
N ASN A 718 -6.51 2.85 25.81
CA ASN A 718 -6.56 1.84 26.88
C ASN A 718 -7.57 2.15 27.99
N GLN A 719 -8.29 3.27 27.92
CA GLN A 719 -9.36 3.57 28.87
C GLN A 719 -10.59 2.69 28.62
N GLN A 720 -11.01 1.93 29.63
CA GLN A 720 -12.07 0.91 29.53
C GLN A 720 -13.48 1.48 29.23
N HIS A 721 -13.71 2.78 29.42
CA HIS A 721 -15.03 3.42 29.27
C HIS A 721 -15.15 4.33 28.04
N VAL A 722 -14.21 4.28 27.11
CA VAL A 722 -14.22 5.15 25.91
C VAL A 722 -15.09 4.52 24.82
N GLU A 723 -16.00 5.33 24.24
CA GLU A 723 -16.85 4.92 23.11
C GLU A 723 -16.00 4.35 21.95
N PRO A 724 -16.41 3.24 21.29
CA PRO A 724 -15.63 2.60 20.22
C PRO A 724 -15.18 3.55 19.10
N ARG A 725 -16.00 4.56 18.77
CA ARG A 725 -15.65 5.60 17.78
C ARG A 725 -14.48 6.47 18.24
N VAL A 726 -14.49 6.91 19.49
CA VAL A 726 -13.42 7.74 20.07
C VAL A 726 -12.13 6.94 20.18
N ARG A 727 -12.21 5.67 20.61
CA ARG A 727 -11.07 4.75 20.65
C ARG A 727 -10.44 4.57 19.26
N ARG A 728 -11.25 4.40 18.22
CA ARG A 728 -10.79 4.29 16.82
C ARG A 728 -10.09 5.56 16.32
N VAL A 729 -10.63 6.74 16.64
CA VAL A 729 -10.01 8.03 16.28
C VAL A 729 -8.70 8.25 17.03
N ALA A 730 -8.66 7.91 18.32
CA ALA A 730 -7.46 7.98 19.14
C ALA A 730 -6.36 7.04 18.62
N LEU A 731 -6.73 5.81 18.26
CA LEU A 731 -5.81 4.83 17.68
C LEU A 731 -5.20 5.32 16.36
N SER A 732 -6.04 5.87 15.47
CA SER A 732 -5.61 6.47 14.21
C SER A 732 -4.63 7.63 14.43
N ARG A 733 -4.96 8.56 15.33
CA ARG A 733 -4.08 9.69 15.66
C ARG A 733 -2.78 9.25 16.33
N GLY A 734 -2.84 8.30 17.27
CA GLY A 734 -1.67 7.73 17.92
C GLY A 734 -0.72 7.09 16.91
N ALA A 735 -1.26 6.35 15.94
CA ALA A 735 -0.48 5.74 14.87
C ALA A 735 0.25 6.78 14.00
N GLU A 736 -0.40 7.91 13.65
CA GLU A 736 0.22 8.99 12.88
C GLU A 736 1.39 9.65 13.63
N TYR A 737 1.26 9.85 14.95
CA TYR A 737 2.37 10.37 15.78
C TYR A 737 3.50 9.36 15.92
N LEU A 738 3.20 8.08 16.11
CA LEU A 738 4.20 7.01 16.19
C LEU A 738 4.93 6.85 14.85
N GLU A 739 4.21 6.91 13.73
CA GLU A 739 4.78 6.89 12.38
C GLU A 739 5.70 8.10 12.14
N ARG A 740 5.33 9.29 12.61
CA ARG A 740 6.19 10.49 12.50
C ARG A 740 7.48 10.31 13.28
N TYR A 741 7.42 9.81 14.50
CA TYR A 741 8.61 9.54 15.32
C TYR A 741 9.50 8.47 14.68
N PHE A 742 8.89 7.40 14.17
CA PHE A 742 9.57 6.35 13.42
C PHE A 742 10.35 6.89 12.20
N HIS A 743 9.75 7.77 11.39
CA HIS A 743 10.45 8.39 10.25
C HIS A 743 11.61 9.29 10.70
N LEU A 744 11.45 10.02 11.81
CA LEU A 744 12.53 10.86 12.35
C LEU A 744 13.71 10.05 12.87
N ILE A 745 13.48 8.86 13.46
CA ILE A 745 14.58 7.93 13.83
C ILE A 745 15.32 7.48 12.59
N ALA A 746 14.59 7.05 11.55
CA ALA A 746 15.21 6.66 10.27
C ALA A 746 15.98 7.81 9.61
N PHE A 747 15.45 9.04 9.68
CA PHE A 747 16.11 10.23 9.14
C PHE A 747 17.37 10.60 9.94
N ALA A 748 17.34 10.51 11.27
CA ALA A 748 18.53 10.71 12.10
C ALA A 748 19.63 9.68 11.79
N ALA A 749 19.26 8.41 11.59
CA ALA A 749 20.20 7.37 11.15
C ALA A 749 20.77 7.64 9.74
N TYR A 750 19.94 8.07 8.79
CA TYR A 750 20.38 8.52 7.47
C TYR A 750 21.39 9.66 7.56
N LEU A 751 21.06 10.70 8.33
CA LEU A 751 21.94 11.83 8.61
C LEU A 751 23.19 11.43 9.37
N GLY A 752 23.21 10.28 10.05
CA GLY A 752 24.38 9.70 10.72
C GLY A 752 25.28 8.88 9.79
N SER A 753 24.76 8.38 8.67
CA SER A 753 25.43 7.49 7.73
C SER A 753 26.29 8.21 6.69
N GLU A 754 27.01 7.45 5.85
CA GLU A 754 27.80 8.01 4.73
C GLU A 754 26.93 8.56 3.60
N ALA A 755 25.66 8.16 3.53
CA ALA A 755 24.75 8.52 2.45
C ALA A 755 24.49 10.04 2.35
N PHE A 756 24.62 10.76 3.48
CA PHE A 756 24.45 12.21 3.54
C PHE A 756 25.76 12.98 3.32
N ASP A 757 26.93 12.33 3.30
CA ASP A 757 28.23 13.02 3.26
C ASP A 757 28.34 13.95 2.05
N GLY A 758 27.83 13.54 0.88
CA GLY A 758 27.88 14.34 -0.33
C GLY A 758 27.12 15.67 -0.24
N PHE A 759 26.17 15.80 0.70
CA PHE A 759 25.50 17.09 0.99
C PHE A 759 26.34 18.00 1.92
N CYS A 760 27.27 17.43 2.69
CA CYS A 760 28.25 18.15 3.52
C CYS A 760 29.55 18.46 2.78
N GLY A 761 29.66 18.15 1.48
CA GLY A 761 30.89 18.31 0.70
C GLY A 761 31.98 17.28 1.03
N GLN A 762 31.61 16.16 1.66
CA GLN A 762 32.48 15.05 2.00
C GLN A 762 32.02 13.81 1.20
N GLY A 763 32.91 13.01 0.61
CA GLY A 763 32.49 11.79 -0.12
C GLY A 763 31.97 11.97 -1.56
N GLU A 764 31.88 10.86 -2.30
CA GLU A 764 31.66 10.84 -3.76
C GLU A 764 30.17 10.76 -4.17
N LEU A 765 29.29 10.32 -3.28
CA LEU A 765 27.88 10.04 -3.59
C LEU A 765 26.94 10.95 -2.80
N ARG A 766 26.07 11.67 -3.53
CA ARG A 766 24.99 12.51 -2.95
C ARG A 766 23.66 11.75 -2.96
N MET A 767 23.48 10.81 -2.03
CA MET A 767 22.29 9.95 -1.97
C MET A 767 21.16 10.63 -1.18
N THR A 768 19.97 10.76 -1.74
CA THR A 768 18.82 11.36 -1.04
C THR A 768 18.22 10.42 0.00
N PHE A 769 17.53 10.94 1.02
CA PHE A 769 16.83 10.13 2.02
C PHE A 769 15.77 9.23 1.37
N LYS A 770 15.06 9.73 0.34
CA LYS A 770 14.13 8.90 -0.42
C LYS A 770 14.83 7.69 -1.02
N SER A 771 15.96 7.87 -1.72
CA SER A 771 16.69 6.76 -2.33
C SER A 771 17.22 5.78 -1.27
N TRP A 772 17.83 6.31 -0.21
CA TRP A 772 18.35 5.54 0.91
C TRP A 772 17.29 4.68 1.59
N LEU A 773 16.10 5.23 1.83
CA LEU A 773 14.98 4.51 2.46
C LEU A 773 14.34 3.47 1.53
N HIS A 774 14.43 3.64 0.20
CA HIS A 774 13.95 2.61 -0.76
C HIS A 774 14.85 1.37 -0.79
N GLN A 775 16.13 1.52 -0.48
CA GLN A 775 17.08 0.40 -0.39
C GLN A 775 16.92 -0.44 0.90
N ARG A 776 15.97 -0.07 1.78
CA ARG A 776 15.74 -0.69 3.09
C ARG A 776 14.29 -1.18 3.24
N PRO A 777 13.93 -2.29 2.56
CA PRO A 777 12.58 -2.84 2.60
C PRO A 777 12.11 -3.20 4.03
N GLU A 778 13.02 -3.56 4.94
CA GLU A 778 12.73 -3.84 6.34
C GLU A 778 12.14 -2.64 7.10
N VAL A 779 12.66 -1.42 6.83
CA VAL A 779 12.16 -0.18 7.43
C VAL A 779 10.77 0.17 6.86
N GLN A 780 10.58 -0.05 5.55
CA GLN A 780 9.27 0.15 4.90
C GLN A 780 8.22 -0.83 5.43
N ALA A 781 8.59 -2.10 5.64
CA ALA A 781 7.68 -3.12 6.16
C ALA A 781 7.22 -2.80 7.60
N MET A 782 8.13 -2.32 8.46
CA MET A 782 7.79 -1.84 9.80
C MET A 782 6.84 -0.64 9.76
N LYS A 783 7.08 0.35 8.90
CA LYS A 783 6.15 1.47 8.67
C LYS A 783 4.75 0.97 8.29
N TRP A 784 4.65 0.01 7.37
CA TRP A 784 3.36 -0.58 6.98
C TRP A 784 2.66 -1.27 8.15
N SER A 785 3.42 -1.91 9.05
CA SER A 785 2.85 -2.54 10.24
C SER A 785 2.15 -1.55 11.19
N ILE A 786 2.70 -0.34 11.36
CA ILE A 786 2.08 0.75 12.15
C ILE A 786 0.69 1.09 11.60
N ARG A 787 0.56 1.17 10.28
CA ARG A 787 -0.71 1.54 9.62
C ARG A 787 -1.74 0.42 9.59
N LEU A 788 -1.28 -0.81 9.36
CA LEU A 788 -2.16 -1.97 9.20
C LEU A 788 -2.68 -2.49 10.53
N ARG A 789 -1.86 -2.43 11.60
CA ARG A 789 -2.20 -2.95 12.93
C ARG A 789 -1.73 -2.02 14.04
N PRO A 790 -2.22 -0.78 14.11
CA PRO A 790 -1.81 0.17 15.15
C PRO A 790 -2.11 -0.37 16.56
N GLY A 791 -3.18 -1.16 16.72
CA GLY A 791 -3.57 -1.75 18.00
C GLY A 791 -2.42 -2.44 18.73
N ARG A 792 -1.62 -3.25 18.01
CA ARG A 792 -0.50 -4.03 18.57
C ARG A 792 0.60 -3.21 19.25
N PHE A 793 0.69 -1.91 18.96
CA PHE A 793 1.68 -1.03 19.56
C PHE A 793 1.11 -0.19 20.72
N PHE A 794 -0.21 -0.15 20.83
CA PHE A 794 -0.92 0.67 21.82
C PHE A 794 -1.66 -0.18 22.88
N THR A 795 -1.92 -1.46 22.64
CA THR A 795 -2.51 -2.39 23.60
C THR A 795 -1.44 -3.03 24.49
N ILE A 796 -1.78 -3.19 25.77
CA ILE A 796 -0.98 -3.93 26.74
C ILE A 796 -1.25 -5.42 26.49
N PRO A 797 -0.24 -6.28 26.23
CA PRO A 797 -0.44 -7.73 26.28
C PRO A 797 -1.07 -8.09 27.63
N GLU A 798 -2.16 -8.85 27.61
CA GLU A 798 -2.99 -9.16 28.79
C GLU A 798 -2.16 -9.77 29.95
N GLU A 799 -1.01 -10.35 29.63
CA GLU A 799 0.01 -10.88 30.54
C GLU A 799 0.72 -9.83 31.42
N LEU A 800 0.87 -8.57 30.97
CA LEU A 800 1.43 -7.49 31.81
C LEU A 800 0.49 -7.03 32.92
N ARG A 801 -0.77 -7.51 32.91
CA ARG A 801 -1.73 -7.29 33.98
C ARG A 801 -1.59 -8.33 35.11
N ALA A 802 -0.88 -9.42 34.85
CA ALA A 802 -0.69 -10.54 35.77
C ALA A 802 0.80 -10.86 35.96
N ALA A 803 1.50 -10.01 36.71
CA ALA A 803 2.82 -10.38 37.24
C ALA A 803 3.09 -9.67 38.58
N GLN A 804 2.47 -10.20 39.64
CA GLN A 804 3.07 -10.17 40.97
C GLN A 804 2.95 -11.58 41.54
N GLU A 805 4.08 -12.30 41.54
CA GLU A 805 4.59 -13.17 42.60
C GLU A 805 5.55 -14.22 42.01
N SER A 806 6.85 -14.04 42.23
CA SER A 806 7.75 -15.13 42.63
C SER A 806 9.02 -14.56 43.26
N GLN A 807 9.66 -15.39 44.08
CA GLN A 807 10.43 -15.01 45.26
C GLN A 807 11.92 -14.79 44.97
N HIS A 808 12.46 -13.70 45.52
CA HIS A 808 13.80 -13.52 46.12
C HIS A 808 15.10 -13.97 45.40
N GLY A 809 15.07 -14.55 44.20
CA GLY A 809 16.25 -14.81 43.35
C GLY A 809 16.46 -13.79 42.22
N ASP A 810 15.42 -13.04 41.85
CA ASP A 810 15.34 -12.25 40.61
C ASP A 810 15.99 -10.86 40.65
N ALA A 811 16.26 -10.30 41.84
CA ALA A 811 16.70 -8.90 41.93
C ALA A 811 18.08 -8.63 41.29
N VAL A 812 19.00 -9.59 41.39
CA VAL A 812 20.34 -9.49 40.79
C VAL A 812 20.30 -9.73 39.28
N MET A 813 19.44 -10.65 38.82
CA MET A 813 19.21 -10.95 37.41
C MET A 813 18.57 -9.75 36.69
N GLU A 814 17.50 -9.20 37.25
CA GLU A 814 16.86 -7.96 36.76
C GLU A 814 17.84 -6.78 36.76
N ALA A 815 18.64 -6.59 37.82
CA ALA A 815 19.62 -5.51 37.88
C ALA A 815 20.71 -5.64 36.81
N THR A 816 21.19 -6.86 36.56
CA THR A 816 22.20 -7.15 35.52
C THR A 816 21.62 -6.91 34.13
N ILE A 817 20.41 -7.41 33.85
CA ILE A 817 19.75 -7.23 32.54
C ILE A 817 19.39 -5.76 32.30
N LYS A 818 19.06 -4.99 33.34
CA LYS A 818 18.83 -3.54 33.26
C LYS A 818 20.11 -2.72 33.05
N ALA A 819 21.25 -3.23 33.49
CA ALA A 819 22.55 -2.57 33.34
C ALA A 819 23.19 -2.77 31.96
N ARG A 820 22.66 -3.67 31.13
CA ARG A 820 23.13 -3.90 29.75
C ARG A 820 23.00 -2.65 28.89
N ASN A 821 24.06 -2.32 28.16
CA ASN A 821 24.15 -1.12 27.32
C ASN A 821 24.69 -1.42 25.91
N GLY A 822 24.68 -2.69 25.49
CA GLY A 822 25.08 -3.10 24.14
C GLY A 822 24.16 -2.56 23.06
N SER A 823 24.69 -2.45 21.84
CA SER A 823 23.95 -1.89 20.70
C SER A 823 22.81 -2.81 20.20
N VAL A 824 22.96 -4.12 20.42
CA VAL A 824 21.98 -5.19 20.15
C VAL A 824 21.56 -5.85 21.45
N LEU A 825 22.51 -6.22 22.32
CA LEU A 825 22.27 -6.76 23.67
C LEU A 825 22.10 -5.62 24.68
N GLY A 826 20.97 -4.90 24.56
CA GLY A 826 20.65 -3.75 25.40
C GLY A 826 19.86 -4.10 26.67
N ALA A 827 19.50 -3.07 27.43
CA ALA A 827 18.69 -3.20 28.63
C ALA A 827 17.37 -3.95 28.36
N GLY A 828 17.05 -4.95 29.17
CA GLY A 828 15.85 -5.78 28.99
C GLY A 828 15.99 -6.95 28.00
N SER A 829 17.13 -7.07 27.32
CA SER A 829 17.42 -8.17 26.41
C SER A 829 18.07 -9.34 27.12
N ILE A 830 17.75 -10.57 26.71
CA ILE A 830 18.32 -11.80 27.23
C ILE A 830 18.87 -12.69 26.11
N LEU A 831 19.86 -13.50 26.43
CA LEU A 831 20.33 -14.60 25.59
C LEU A 831 19.77 -15.89 26.13
N LYS A 832 18.85 -16.51 25.38
CA LYS A 832 18.22 -17.77 25.73
C LYS A 832 18.82 -18.90 24.91
N MET A 833 19.12 -20.02 25.55
CA MET A 833 19.55 -21.25 24.90
C MET A 833 18.50 -21.70 23.89
N TYR A 834 18.95 -22.07 22.69
CA TYR A 834 18.05 -22.43 21.60
C TYR A 834 17.37 -23.79 21.80
N PHE A 835 17.97 -24.67 22.60
CA PHE A 835 17.39 -25.95 22.99
C PHE A 835 16.37 -25.77 24.12
N PHE A 836 15.22 -26.42 23.99
CA PHE A 836 14.15 -26.36 24.98
C PHE A 836 13.43 -27.71 25.12
N PRO A 837 12.82 -27.99 26.28
CA PRO A 837 12.06 -29.21 26.50
C PRO A 837 10.86 -29.32 25.54
N GLY A 838 10.61 -30.51 25.00
CA GLY A 838 9.51 -30.74 24.04
C GLY A 838 9.84 -30.31 22.60
N GLN A 839 11.07 -29.90 22.31
CA GLN A 839 11.53 -29.69 20.94
C GLN A 839 11.39 -30.99 20.14
N ARG A 840 10.78 -30.91 18.95
CA ARG A 840 10.56 -32.09 18.10
C ARG A 840 11.89 -32.73 17.74
N THR A 841 11.97 -34.05 17.90
CA THR A 841 13.10 -34.87 17.43
C THR A 841 12.70 -35.62 16.17
N SER A 842 13.66 -35.95 15.31
CA SER A 842 13.37 -36.75 14.11
C SER A 842 12.98 -38.18 14.50
N SER A 843 11.98 -38.74 13.83
CA SER A 843 11.63 -40.16 13.93
C SER A 843 12.48 -41.05 13.01
N HIS A 844 13.25 -40.48 12.07
CA HIS A 844 13.92 -41.24 10.99
C HIS A 844 15.42 -40.98 10.84
N ILE A 845 15.90 -39.75 11.05
CA ILE A 845 17.34 -39.40 10.95
C ILE A 845 17.78 -38.78 12.27
N GLN A 846 18.52 -39.54 13.07
CA GLN A 846 19.05 -39.08 14.35
C GLN A 846 20.49 -38.59 14.16
N ILE A 847 20.69 -37.28 14.28
CA ILE A 847 22.00 -36.63 14.32
C ILE A 847 22.17 -36.00 15.69
N HIS A 848 23.23 -36.37 16.41
CA HIS A 848 23.41 -35.89 17.77
C HIS A 848 23.70 -34.38 17.77
N GLY A 849 22.89 -33.61 18.50
CA GLY A 849 23.00 -32.14 18.53
C GLY A 849 22.37 -31.41 17.35
N ALA A 850 21.67 -32.10 16.43
CA ALA A 850 20.84 -31.49 15.38
C ALA A 850 19.40 -32.05 15.44
N PRO A 851 18.45 -31.34 16.08
CA PRO A 851 17.08 -31.82 16.21
C PRO A 851 16.30 -31.80 14.89
N HIS A 852 15.25 -32.59 14.81
CA HIS A 852 14.26 -32.61 13.71
C HIS A 852 14.88 -32.63 12.29
N VAL A 853 15.84 -33.51 12.06
CA VAL A 853 16.37 -33.74 10.70
C VAL A 853 15.35 -34.47 9.85
N TYR A 854 15.02 -33.92 8.69
CA TYR A 854 14.08 -34.52 7.73
C TYR A 854 14.67 -34.49 6.32
N LYS A 855 14.42 -35.54 5.54
CA LYS A 855 14.81 -35.67 4.13
C LYS A 855 13.55 -35.80 3.27
N VAL A 856 13.49 -35.06 2.16
CA VAL A 856 12.41 -35.18 1.19
C VAL A 856 12.62 -36.43 0.32
N ASP A 857 11.58 -37.25 0.19
CA ASP A 857 11.65 -38.48 -0.59
C ASP A 857 11.86 -38.23 -2.09
N GLY A 858 12.92 -38.84 -2.63
CA GLY A 858 13.31 -38.71 -4.03
C GLY A 858 14.06 -37.42 -4.38
N TYR A 859 14.41 -36.58 -3.39
CA TYR A 859 15.18 -35.34 -3.60
C TYR A 859 16.37 -35.25 -2.63
N PRO A 860 17.51 -34.66 -3.03
CA PRO A 860 18.65 -34.40 -2.14
C PRO A 860 18.41 -33.15 -1.29
N VAL A 861 17.21 -33.02 -0.70
CA VAL A 861 16.75 -31.86 0.05
C VAL A 861 16.45 -32.26 1.48
N TYR A 862 17.05 -31.53 2.42
CA TYR A 862 17.03 -31.82 3.85
C TYR A 862 16.63 -30.57 4.63
N SER A 863 16.01 -30.75 5.78
CA SER A 863 15.86 -29.72 6.80
C SER A 863 16.36 -30.19 8.15
N MET A 864 16.73 -29.24 8.99
CA MET A 864 17.03 -29.49 10.40
C MET A 864 16.60 -28.30 11.27
N ALA A 865 16.35 -28.56 12.55
CA ALA A 865 16.32 -27.52 13.56
C ALA A 865 17.74 -26.98 13.80
N THR A 866 17.84 -25.87 14.52
CA THR A 866 19.12 -25.24 14.85
C THR A 866 20.08 -26.22 15.54
N PRO A 867 21.26 -26.53 14.96
CA PRO A 867 22.18 -27.50 15.52
C PRO A 867 23.22 -26.86 16.45
N THR A 868 23.87 -27.67 17.29
CA THR A 868 25.19 -27.34 17.88
C THR A 868 26.28 -27.36 16.80
N ILE A 869 27.48 -26.83 17.09
CA ILE A 869 28.61 -26.93 16.16
C ILE A 869 28.96 -28.42 15.88
N ALA A 870 28.93 -29.27 16.90
CA ALA A 870 29.15 -30.71 16.74
C ALA A 870 28.06 -31.38 15.88
N GLY A 871 26.78 -31.04 16.11
CA GLY A 871 25.67 -31.55 15.31
C GLY A 871 25.72 -31.09 13.85
N ALA A 872 26.18 -29.86 13.60
CA ALA A 872 26.45 -29.39 12.24
C ALA A 872 27.55 -30.21 11.56
N LYS A 873 28.67 -30.50 12.24
CA LYS A 873 29.75 -31.37 11.72
C LYS A 873 29.24 -32.77 11.41
N GLU A 874 28.45 -33.36 12.29
CA GLU A 874 27.86 -34.69 12.12
C GLU A 874 26.89 -34.72 10.94
N MET A 875 26.04 -33.69 10.78
CA MET A 875 25.13 -33.57 9.64
C MET A 875 25.88 -33.44 8.31
N LEU A 876 26.94 -32.64 8.26
CA LEU A 876 27.76 -32.51 7.05
C LEU A 876 28.49 -33.82 6.70
N ALA A 877 28.98 -34.54 7.72
CA ALA A 877 29.59 -35.85 7.52
C ALA A 877 28.57 -36.89 7.02
N TYR A 878 27.33 -36.85 7.52
CA TYR A 878 26.21 -37.67 7.04
C TYR A 878 25.87 -37.38 5.57
N LEU A 879 25.94 -36.12 5.15
CA LEU A 879 25.72 -35.71 3.75
C LEU A 879 26.91 -35.99 2.82
N GLY A 880 28.02 -36.54 3.33
CA GLY A 880 29.20 -36.87 2.52
C GLY A 880 30.11 -35.68 2.20
N ALA A 881 29.93 -34.54 2.87
CA ALA A 881 30.83 -33.37 2.76
C ALA A 881 32.08 -33.55 3.64
N ARG A 882 32.85 -34.62 3.46
CA ARG A 882 34.02 -34.90 4.32
C ARG A 882 35.25 -34.05 3.94
N PRO A 883 36.18 -33.78 4.88
CA PRO A 883 37.45 -33.12 4.60
C PRO A 883 38.28 -33.89 3.56
N LYS A 884 38.83 -33.18 2.56
CA LYS A 884 39.66 -33.74 1.48
C LYS A 884 40.98 -34.30 2.04
N LEU A 885 40.98 -35.57 2.47
CA LEU A 885 42.19 -36.25 2.94
C LEU A 885 42.70 -37.35 1.98
N GLU A 886 41.85 -37.95 1.14
CA GLU A 886 42.26 -38.91 0.09
C GLU A 886 41.29 -38.83 -1.10
N GLU A 887 41.69 -39.32 -2.29
CA GLU A 887 41.03 -39.26 -3.60
C GLU A 887 39.55 -39.77 -3.64
N SER A 888 38.64 -39.09 -2.94
CA SER A 888 37.21 -39.37 -2.88
C SER A 888 36.41 -38.12 -3.21
N TYR A 889 35.34 -38.30 -3.97
CA TYR A 889 34.43 -37.22 -4.39
C TYR A 889 33.73 -36.59 -3.16
N SER A 890 34.13 -35.37 -2.77
CA SER A 890 33.43 -34.59 -1.74
C SER A 890 32.08 -34.11 -2.27
N HIS A 891 31.00 -34.39 -1.55
CA HIS A 891 29.67 -33.91 -1.93
C HIS A 891 29.47 -32.48 -1.42
N LYS A 892 29.21 -31.53 -2.32
CA LYS A 892 28.99 -30.13 -1.96
C LYS A 892 27.64 -29.90 -1.28
N VAL A 893 27.63 -29.38 -0.06
CA VAL A 893 26.39 -29.07 0.67
C VAL A 893 26.07 -27.58 0.60
N ILE A 894 24.87 -27.26 0.14
CA ILE A 894 24.33 -25.90 0.11
C ILE A 894 23.47 -25.72 1.35
N LEU A 895 23.96 -24.94 2.31
CA LEU A 895 23.31 -24.70 3.58
C LEU A 895 22.63 -23.32 3.56
N THR A 896 21.30 -23.34 3.59
CA THR A 896 20.49 -22.12 3.63
C THR A 896 19.86 -21.97 5.02
N ASP A 897 20.23 -20.89 5.69
CA ASP A 897 19.71 -20.56 7.00
C ASP A 897 18.48 -19.65 6.89
N LEU A 898 17.32 -20.16 7.30
CA LEU A 898 16.03 -19.49 7.13
C LEU A 898 15.61 -18.62 8.32
N ARG A 899 16.48 -18.46 9.32
CA ARG A 899 16.12 -17.83 10.59
C ARG A 899 16.16 -16.31 10.47
N GLU A 900 15.12 -15.63 10.93
CA GLU A 900 15.07 -14.15 10.99
C GLU A 900 15.67 -13.57 12.27
N GLU A 901 15.98 -14.43 13.23
CA GLU A 901 16.44 -14.06 14.56
C GLU A 901 17.97 -14.01 14.62
N ALA A 902 18.53 -13.05 15.35
CA ALA A 902 19.97 -13.03 15.61
C ALA A 902 20.36 -14.16 16.58
N ILE A 903 21.31 -14.97 16.16
CA ILE A 903 21.79 -16.15 16.88
C ILE A 903 23.30 -16.04 17.07
N VAL A 904 23.79 -16.53 18.21
CA VAL A 904 25.21 -16.60 18.54
C VAL A 904 25.52 -17.97 19.14
N TYR A 905 26.69 -18.51 18.83
CA TYR A 905 27.21 -19.74 19.43
C TYR A 905 28.16 -19.37 20.57
N ILE A 906 27.89 -19.87 21.77
CA ILE A 906 28.71 -19.71 22.98
C ILE A 906 29.07 -21.12 23.45
N ASN A 907 30.36 -21.42 23.61
CA ASN A 907 30.84 -22.76 24.00
C ASN A 907 30.22 -23.87 23.10
N SER A 908 30.22 -23.65 21.78
CA SER A 908 29.61 -24.54 20.77
C SER A 908 28.07 -24.72 20.83
N THR A 909 27.39 -24.00 21.72
CA THR A 909 25.94 -24.08 21.93
C THR A 909 25.24 -22.83 21.37
N PRO A 910 24.15 -22.96 20.59
CA PRO A 910 23.41 -21.83 20.06
C PRO A 910 22.54 -21.14 21.12
N PHE A 911 22.60 -19.81 21.14
CA PHE A 911 21.76 -18.90 21.92
C PHE A 911 21.06 -17.92 20.99
N VAL A 912 19.82 -17.59 21.31
CA VAL A 912 18.99 -16.62 20.57
C VAL A 912 18.72 -15.40 21.43
N LEU A 913 18.72 -14.24 20.79
CA LEU A 913 18.30 -12.99 21.42
C LEU A 913 16.77 -13.03 21.69
N ARG A 914 16.38 -12.68 22.92
CA ARG A 914 14.98 -12.60 23.39
C ARG A 914 14.80 -11.35 24.26
N GLU A 915 13.55 -10.97 24.49
CA GLU A 915 13.21 -9.91 25.44
C GLU A 915 12.83 -10.54 26.79
N LEU A 916 13.24 -9.94 27.91
CA LEU A 916 13.00 -10.47 29.26
C LEU A 916 11.51 -10.67 29.56
N HIS A 917 10.67 -9.72 29.16
CA HIS A 917 9.23 -9.76 29.38
C HIS A 917 8.49 -10.71 28.43
N LYS A 918 9.18 -11.25 27.41
CA LYS A 918 8.66 -12.18 26.40
C LYS A 918 9.72 -13.23 26.05
N PRO A 919 10.15 -14.05 27.03
CA PRO A 919 11.35 -14.87 26.89
C PRO A 919 11.13 -16.09 25.98
N VAL A 920 9.87 -16.43 25.69
CA VAL A 920 9.49 -17.55 24.82
C VAL A 920 9.05 -17.08 23.41
N ASP A 921 8.64 -15.82 23.27
CA ASP A 921 8.20 -15.28 21.98
C ASP A 921 9.40 -15.04 21.04
N THR A 922 9.23 -15.44 19.78
CA THR A 922 10.16 -15.15 18.68
C THR A 922 10.28 -13.63 18.47
N LEU A 923 11.51 -13.10 18.43
CA LEU A 923 11.77 -11.68 18.15
C LEU A 923 11.63 -11.41 16.64
N LYS A 924 10.40 -11.11 16.22
CA LYS A 924 10.06 -11.01 14.79
C LYS A 924 10.48 -9.67 14.18
N HIS A 925 11.34 -9.69 13.15
CA HIS A 925 11.70 -8.51 12.34
C HIS A 925 11.01 -8.60 10.98
N VAL A 926 9.99 -7.76 10.77
CA VAL A 926 9.20 -7.81 9.53
C VAL A 926 10.06 -7.36 8.35
N GLY A 927 10.29 -8.25 7.40
CA GLY A 927 10.98 -7.93 6.13
C GLY A 927 12.51 -7.84 6.21
N ILE A 928 13.15 -8.34 7.28
CA ILE A 928 14.61 -8.32 7.42
C ILE A 928 15.30 -9.18 6.34
N THR A 929 16.46 -8.74 5.87
CA THR A 929 17.29 -9.44 4.87
C THR A 929 18.43 -10.20 5.52
N GLY A 930 18.96 -11.22 4.84
CA GLY A 930 20.08 -12.04 5.36
C GLY A 930 21.29 -11.23 5.83
N PRO A 931 21.83 -10.32 4.99
CA PRO A 931 22.98 -9.49 5.37
C PRO A 931 22.74 -8.62 6.61
N VAL A 932 21.51 -8.12 6.79
CA VAL A 932 21.15 -7.31 7.97
C VAL A 932 21.12 -8.18 9.23
N VAL A 933 20.62 -9.41 9.14
CA VAL A 933 20.68 -10.36 10.27
C VAL A 933 22.13 -10.71 10.62
N GLU A 934 22.96 -11.02 9.64
CA GLU A 934 24.38 -11.33 9.85
C GLU A 934 25.14 -10.17 10.51
N HIS A 935 24.85 -8.94 10.09
CA HIS A 935 25.40 -7.74 10.70
C HIS A 935 24.92 -7.54 12.15
N MET A 936 23.65 -7.81 12.45
CA MET A 936 23.14 -7.82 13.82
C MET A 936 23.80 -8.90 14.69
N GLU A 937 24.08 -10.09 14.12
CA GLU A 937 24.78 -11.18 14.81
C GLU A 937 26.24 -10.82 15.13
N ALA A 938 26.93 -10.12 14.21
CA ALA A 938 28.28 -9.61 14.44
C ALA A 938 28.32 -8.59 15.59
N ARG A 939 27.40 -7.61 15.59
CA ARG A 939 27.29 -6.63 16.69
C ARG A 939 26.86 -7.27 18.02
N LEU A 940 25.98 -8.27 17.97
CA LEU A 940 25.60 -9.04 19.17
C LEU A 940 26.83 -9.74 19.78
N LYS A 941 27.69 -10.33 18.94
CA LYS A 941 28.97 -10.92 19.40
C LYS A 941 29.86 -9.86 20.05
N GLU A 942 30.00 -8.67 19.46
CA GLU A 942 30.79 -7.58 20.04
C GLU A 942 30.26 -7.12 21.40
N ASP A 943 28.93 -7.00 21.55
CA ASP A 943 28.30 -6.67 22.82
C ASP A 943 28.58 -7.74 23.88
N ILE A 944 28.48 -9.03 23.53
CA ILE A 944 28.78 -10.17 24.41
C ILE A 944 30.23 -10.12 24.87
N VAL A 945 31.17 -9.98 23.93
CA VAL A 945 32.61 -9.91 24.24
C VAL A 945 32.90 -8.71 25.14
N SER A 946 32.21 -7.60 24.95
CA SER A 946 32.34 -6.40 25.79
C SER A 946 31.80 -6.63 27.21
N GLU A 947 30.60 -7.20 27.36
CA GLU A 947 30.01 -7.55 28.67
C GLU A 947 30.92 -8.52 29.43
N VAL A 948 31.43 -9.55 28.75
CA VAL A 948 32.35 -10.56 29.31
C VAL A 948 33.68 -9.95 29.78
N ARG A 949 34.25 -9.00 29.02
CA ARG A 949 35.46 -8.28 29.44
C ARG A 949 35.23 -7.43 30.69
N GLN A 950 34.07 -6.80 30.81
CA GLN A 950 33.72 -5.96 31.96
C GLN A 950 33.40 -6.79 33.21
N SER A 951 32.78 -7.96 33.05
CA SER A 951 32.34 -8.82 34.15
C SER A 951 33.39 -9.81 34.66
N GLY A 952 34.62 -9.77 34.12
CA GLY A 952 35.70 -10.67 34.50
C GLY A 952 35.49 -12.11 34.00
N GLY A 953 34.92 -12.28 32.81
CA GLY A 953 34.76 -13.58 32.15
C GLY A 953 33.44 -14.29 32.39
N ARG A 954 32.47 -13.66 33.08
CA ARG A 954 31.19 -14.29 33.45
C ARG A 954 29.99 -13.58 32.83
N MET A 955 29.05 -14.31 32.24
CA MET A 955 27.86 -13.71 31.64
C MET A 955 26.59 -14.44 32.06
N LEU A 956 25.49 -13.69 32.12
CA LEU A 956 24.18 -14.22 32.45
C LEU A 956 23.44 -14.70 31.19
N LEU A 957 23.29 -16.03 31.09
CA LEU A 957 22.59 -16.75 30.03
C LEU A 957 21.27 -17.32 30.56
N HIS A 958 20.36 -17.71 29.67
CA HIS A 958 19.03 -18.21 30.05
C HIS A 958 18.73 -19.55 29.39
N ARG A 959 17.94 -20.40 30.04
CA ARG A 959 17.44 -21.66 29.48
C ARG A 959 15.99 -21.90 29.88
N GLU A 960 15.30 -22.74 29.12
CA GLU A 960 13.94 -23.14 29.43
C GLU A 960 13.94 -24.45 30.23
N GLU A 961 13.25 -24.46 31.37
CA GLU A 961 13.03 -25.65 32.18
C GLU A 961 11.53 -25.96 32.23
N TYR A 962 11.18 -27.18 31.83
CA TYR A 962 9.80 -27.67 31.83
C TYR A 962 9.50 -28.34 33.15
N ASN A 963 8.42 -27.91 33.79
CA ASN A 963 7.94 -28.50 35.02
C ASN A 963 6.85 -29.55 34.69
N PRO A 964 7.12 -30.86 34.88
CA PRO A 964 6.15 -31.91 34.57
C PRO A 964 4.91 -31.87 35.44
N ALA A 965 5.00 -31.28 36.65
CA ALA A 965 3.88 -31.22 37.59
C ALA A 965 2.87 -30.12 37.24
N THR A 966 3.33 -29.01 36.64
CA THR A 966 2.46 -27.88 36.24
C THR A 966 2.18 -27.86 34.74
N ASN A 967 2.83 -28.72 33.94
CA ASN A 967 2.80 -28.72 32.48
C ASN A 967 3.11 -27.32 31.89
N GLN A 968 4.00 -26.59 32.56
CA GLN A 968 4.42 -25.25 32.20
C GLN A 968 5.94 -25.17 32.11
N SER A 969 6.43 -24.45 31.11
CA SER A 969 7.84 -24.09 30.98
C SER A 969 8.12 -22.75 31.63
N SER A 970 9.27 -22.64 32.31
CA SER A 970 9.78 -21.38 32.85
C SER A 970 11.17 -21.09 32.30
N VAL A 971 11.52 -19.82 32.12
CA VAL A 971 12.85 -19.41 31.66
C VAL A 971 13.66 -18.97 32.87
N ILE A 972 14.79 -19.63 33.10
CA ILE A 972 15.68 -19.34 34.22
C ILE A 972 17.03 -18.81 33.72
N GLY A 973 17.60 -17.85 34.45
CA GLY A 973 18.95 -17.35 34.20
C GLY A 973 20.01 -18.11 34.99
N TYR A 974 21.19 -18.30 34.40
CA TYR A 974 22.36 -18.91 35.02
C TYR A 974 23.64 -18.21 34.56
N TRP A 975 24.65 -18.19 35.42
CA TRP A 975 25.96 -17.59 35.12
C TRP A 975 26.89 -18.61 34.48
N GLU A 976 27.51 -18.22 33.37
CA GLU A 976 28.45 -19.05 32.62
C GLU A 976 29.79 -18.32 32.45
N ASN A 977 30.89 -19.07 32.48
CA ASN A 977 32.20 -18.52 32.10
C ASN A 977 32.34 -18.55 30.58
N ILE A 978 32.63 -17.40 29.97
CA ILE A 978 32.73 -17.25 28.52
C ILE A 978 34.07 -16.59 28.19
N PHE A 979 34.81 -17.15 27.24
CA PHE A 979 35.98 -16.49 26.66
C PHE A 979 35.62 -15.88 25.29
N ALA A 980 36.34 -14.84 24.89
CA ALA A 980 36.05 -14.14 23.63
C ALA A 980 36.14 -15.05 22.40
N ASP A 981 37.04 -16.05 22.43
CA ASP A 981 37.26 -17.01 21.34
C ASP A 981 36.13 -18.06 21.23
N ASP A 982 35.33 -18.23 22.29
CA ASP A 982 34.23 -19.19 22.35
C ASP A 982 32.91 -18.63 21.79
N VAL A 983 32.88 -17.33 21.44
CA VAL A 983 31.71 -16.64 20.89
C VAL A 983 31.84 -16.56 19.37
N LYS A 984 30.97 -17.27 18.64
CA LYS A 984 30.96 -17.30 17.17
C LYS A 984 29.59 -16.96 16.59
N THR A 985 29.56 -16.22 15.49
CA THR A 985 28.32 -16.05 14.70
C THR A 985 28.07 -17.29 13.83
N PRO A 986 26.84 -17.53 13.35
CA PRO A 986 26.56 -18.60 12.40
C PRO A 986 27.46 -18.55 11.16
N ALA A 987 27.68 -17.36 10.59
CA ALA A 987 28.57 -17.18 9.44
C ALA A 987 30.01 -17.60 9.76
N GLU A 988 30.54 -17.24 10.92
CA GLU A 988 31.87 -17.66 11.38
C GLU A 988 31.97 -19.17 11.63
N VAL A 989 30.91 -19.78 12.19
CA VAL A 989 30.86 -21.24 12.40
C VAL A 989 30.98 -21.96 11.05
N TYR A 990 30.15 -21.61 10.08
CA TYR A 990 30.17 -22.29 8.78
C TYR A 990 31.40 -21.91 7.93
N ALA A 991 31.95 -20.70 8.08
CA ALA A 991 33.25 -20.36 7.49
C ALA A 991 34.38 -21.24 8.08
N SER A 992 34.43 -21.40 9.40
CA SER A 992 35.40 -22.28 10.07
C SER A 992 35.26 -23.74 9.61
N LEU A 993 34.04 -24.24 9.41
CA LEU A 993 33.82 -25.59 8.88
C LEU A 993 34.33 -25.73 7.44
N LYS A 994 34.15 -24.70 6.61
CA LYS A 994 34.70 -24.68 5.26
C LYS A 994 36.23 -24.71 5.28
N ASP A 995 36.85 -23.96 6.19
CA ASP A 995 38.31 -23.92 6.38
C ASP A 995 38.86 -25.25 6.93
N GLU A 996 38.09 -25.98 7.72
CA GLU A 996 38.38 -27.36 8.16
C GLU A 996 38.30 -28.39 7.00
N GLY A 997 37.94 -27.97 5.79
CA GLY A 997 37.97 -28.77 4.57
C GLY A 997 36.61 -29.33 4.15
N TYR A 998 35.51 -28.95 4.81
CA TYR A 998 34.15 -29.33 4.39
C TYR A 998 33.73 -28.56 3.12
N ASP A 999 33.22 -29.27 2.11
CA ASP A 999 32.76 -28.64 0.87
C ASP A 999 31.34 -28.07 1.03
N ILE A 1000 31.25 -26.86 1.57
CA ILE A 1000 29.98 -26.20 1.89
C ILE A 1000 29.85 -24.79 1.33
N THR A 1001 28.62 -24.39 1.03
CA THR A 1001 28.22 -23.01 0.74
C THR A 1001 27.15 -22.58 1.72
N TYR A 1002 27.41 -21.55 2.52
CA TYR A 1002 26.49 -20.99 3.49
C TYR A 1002 25.80 -19.74 2.93
N GLY A 1003 24.49 -19.59 3.18
CA GLY A 1003 23.76 -18.35 2.92
C GLY A 1003 22.58 -18.15 3.85
N ARG A 1004 22.33 -16.89 4.25
CA ARG A 1004 21.22 -16.50 5.12
C ARG A 1004 20.05 -15.94 4.31
N ILE A 1005 18.87 -16.56 4.39
CA ILE A 1005 17.63 -16.13 3.71
C ILE A 1005 16.46 -16.17 4.72
N PRO A 1006 16.22 -15.11 5.49
CA PRO A 1006 15.19 -15.07 6.52
C PRO A 1006 13.78 -15.39 5.98
N LEU A 1007 13.20 -16.54 6.35
CA LEU A 1007 11.90 -17.00 5.88
C LEU A 1007 11.16 -17.75 7.00
N THR A 1008 10.42 -17.01 7.82
CA THR A 1008 9.57 -17.58 8.88
C THR A 1008 8.16 -17.84 8.39
N ARG A 1009 7.38 -18.58 9.19
CA ARG A 1009 5.95 -18.89 8.91
C ARG A 1009 5.07 -17.64 9.01
N GLU A 1010 5.48 -16.69 9.83
CA GLU A 1010 4.75 -15.46 10.17
C GLU A 1010 5.13 -14.28 9.29
N ARG A 1011 6.30 -14.31 8.65
CA ARG A 1011 6.64 -13.38 7.57
C ARG A 1011 5.67 -13.55 6.41
N GLU A 1012 5.34 -12.45 5.74
CA GLU A 1012 4.59 -12.50 4.50
C GLU A 1012 5.52 -12.93 3.35
N ALA A 1013 5.12 -13.97 2.61
CA ALA A 1013 5.92 -14.46 1.49
C ALA A 1013 5.90 -13.48 0.32
N LEU A 1014 7.06 -13.26 -0.30
CA LEU A 1014 7.25 -12.39 -1.45
C LEU A 1014 7.78 -13.18 -2.66
N ALA A 1015 7.55 -12.68 -3.88
CA ALA A 1015 8.12 -13.29 -5.09
C ALA A 1015 9.66 -13.29 -5.06
N SER A 1016 10.27 -12.26 -4.45
CA SER A 1016 11.72 -12.18 -4.25
C SER A 1016 12.28 -13.28 -3.35
N ASP A 1017 11.47 -13.82 -2.42
CA ASP A 1017 11.88 -14.92 -1.55
C ASP A 1017 12.04 -16.21 -2.38
N VAL A 1018 11.17 -16.43 -3.38
CA VAL A 1018 11.28 -17.55 -4.32
C VAL A 1018 12.54 -17.42 -5.18
N ASP A 1019 12.85 -16.21 -5.66
CA ASP A 1019 14.10 -15.95 -6.38
C ASP A 1019 15.33 -16.27 -5.50
N ALA A 1020 15.38 -15.74 -4.27
CA ALA A 1020 16.50 -15.96 -3.37
C ALA A 1020 16.76 -17.46 -3.12
N ILE A 1021 15.70 -18.25 -2.95
CA ILE A 1021 15.81 -19.69 -2.69
C ILE A 1021 16.16 -20.47 -3.97
N GLN A 1022 15.50 -20.21 -5.11
CA GLN A 1022 15.76 -20.98 -6.34
C GLN A 1022 17.20 -20.83 -6.85
N TYR A 1023 17.84 -19.67 -6.61
CA TYR A 1023 19.21 -19.39 -7.04
C TYR A 1023 20.27 -19.91 -6.06
N CYS A 1024 19.87 -20.54 -4.95
CA CYS A 1024 20.80 -21.31 -4.12
C CYS A 1024 21.28 -22.59 -4.82
N LYS A 1025 20.76 -22.94 -6.00
CA LYS A 1025 21.11 -24.15 -6.75
C LYS A 1025 22.51 -24.09 -7.38
N ASP A 1026 23.27 -25.17 -7.27
CA ASP A 1026 24.52 -25.40 -8.01
C ASP A 1026 24.34 -26.51 -9.07
N GLU A 1027 25.04 -26.40 -10.22
CA GLU A 1027 24.96 -27.32 -11.36
C GLU A 1027 25.78 -28.61 -11.15
N TYR A 1028 26.74 -28.60 -10.22
CA TYR A 1028 27.61 -29.75 -9.87
C TYR A 1028 27.23 -30.29 -8.49
N GLY A 1029 26.11 -31.04 -8.44
CA GLY A 1029 25.34 -31.32 -7.21
C GLY A 1029 26.07 -31.96 -6.02
N GLY A 1030 25.51 -31.74 -4.82
CA GLY A 1030 25.80 -32.53 -3.62
C GLY A 1030 24.59 -32.72 -2.68
N SER A 1031 24.10 -31.69 -1.98
CA SER A 1031 22.86 -31.74 -1.16
C SER A 1031 22.38 -30.34 -0.71
N TYR A 1032 21.07 -30.16 -0.53
CA TYR A 1032 20.47 -28.91 -0.04
C TYR A 1032 20.01 -29.07 1.41
N LEU A 1033 20.52 -28.25 2.32
CA LEU A 1033 20.21 -28.32 3.75
C LEU A 1033 19.62 -26.99 4.25
N PHE A 1034 18.38 -27.03 4.70
CA PHE A 1034 17.71 -25.87 5.28
C PHE A 1034 17.72 -25.89 6.81
N VAL A 1035 18.16 -24.80 7.42
CA VAL A 1035 18.16 -24.63 8.89
C VAL A 1035 17.06 -23.67 9.29
N SER A 1036 16.23 -24.06 10.26
CA SER A 1036 15.19 -23.18 10.84
C SER A 1036 15.12 -23.32 12.36
N HIS A 1037 14.21 -22.59 13.01
CA HIS A 1037 14.05 -22.65 14.47
C HIS A 1037 13.75 -24.08 14.95
N THR A 1038 12.70 -24.70 14.39
CA THR A 1038 12.25 -26.04 14.78
C THR A 1038 12.53 -27.13 13.74
N GLY A 1039 13.01 -26.78 12.54
CA GLY A 1039 13.06 -27.71 11.42
C GLY A 1039 11.68 -28.06 10.85
N PHE A 1040 10.61 -27.37 11.30
CA PHE A 1040 9.22 -27.63 10.94
C PHE A 1040 8.45 -26.33 10.63
N GLY A 1041 7.45 -26.39 9.75
CA GLY A 1041 6.58 -25.28 9.38
C GLY A 1041 7.09 -24.51 8.16
N GLY A 1042 7.57 -23.28 8.36
CA GLY A 1042 7.98 -22.39 7.25
C GLY A 1042 9.09 -22.95 6.35
N VAL A 1043 9.93 -23.84 6.88
CA VAL A 1043 11.00 -24.50 6.12
C VAL A 1043 10.46 -25.40 4.99
N ALA A 1044 9.28 -26.00 5.15
CA ALA A 1044 8.67 -26.83 4.12
C ALA A 1044 8.42 -26.05 2.82
N TYR A 1045 8.10 -24.75 2.92
CA TYR A 1045 7.94 -23.88 1.76
C TYR A 1045 9.25 -23.70 0.98
N ALA A 1046 10.38 -23.49 1.69
CA ALA A 1046 11.70 -23.39 1.05
C ALA A 1046 12.14 -24.71 0.40
N MET A 1047 11.89 -25.84 1.08
CA MET A 1047 12.15 -27.18 0.55
C MET A 1047 11.34 -27.42 -0.72
N ALA A 1048 10.04 -27.08 -0.71
CA ALA A 1048 9.17 -27.24 -1.87
C ALA A 1048 9.65 -26.45 -3.09
N ILE A 1049 10.17 -25.22 -2.90
CA ILE A 1049 10.74 -24.41 -4.00
C ILE A 1049 11.90 -25.15 -4.68
N ILE A 1050 12.86 -25.67 -3.92
CA ILE A 1050 13.99 -26.43 -4.50
C ILE A 1050 13.52 -27.74 -5.13
N CYS A 1051 12.62 -28.49 -4.49
CA CYS A 1051 12.10 -29.73 -5.06
C CYS A 1051 11.38 -29.49 -6.39
N ILE A 1052 10.57 -28.44 -6.49
CA ILE A 1052 9.91 -28.01 -7.75
C ILE A 1052 10.95 -27.66 -8.82
N ARG A 1053 12.03 -26.95 -8.44
CA ARG A 1053 13.12 -26.56 -9.34
C ARG A 1053 13.87 -27.76 -9.89
N LEU A 1054 14.26 -28.71 -9.03
CA LEU A 1054 14.97 -29.94 -9.40
C LEU A 1054 14.08 -30.85 -10.27
N GLY A 1055 12.81 -31.01 -9.89
CA GLY A 1055 11.85 -31.82 -10.65
C GLY A 1055 11.53 -31.25 -12.04
N ALA A 1056 11.64 -29.93 -12.25
CA ALA A 1056 11.51 -29.35 -13.58
C ALA A 1056 12.65 -29.78 -14.52
N GLU A 1057 13.88 -29.86 -14.03
CA GLU A 1057 15.08 -30.16 -14.84
C GLU A 1057 15.20 -31.63 -15.21
N ALA A 1058 14.85 -32.54 -14.29
CA ALA A 1058 14.81 -33.97 -14.59
C ALA A 1058 13.90 -34.27 -15.81
N ASN A 1059 12.81 -33.51 -15.96
CA ASN A 1059 11.90 -33.59 -17.11
C ASN A 1059 12.47 -32.94 -18.40
N PHE A 1060 13.46 -32.05 -18.31
CA PHE A 1060 14.18 -31.49 -19.46
C PHE A 1060 15.28 -32.43 -19.96
N THR A 1061 16.00 -33.12 -19.07
CA THR A 1061 17.00 -34.14 -19.44
C THR A 1061 16.40 -35.44 -19.99
N ALA A 1062 15.12 -35.73 -19.70
CA ALA A 1062 14.44 -36.94 -20.16
C ALA A 1062 13.73 -36.82 -21.53
N LYS A 1063 13.77 -35.66 -22.22
CA LYS A 1063 13.14 -35.48 -23.54
C LYS A 1063 14.10 -35.72 -24.71
N ILE A 1064 14.36 -36.99 -25.01
CA ILE A 1064 14.63 -37.51 -26.37
C ILE A 1064 13.33 -38.25 -26.79
N PRO A 1065 12.82 -38.10 -28.03
CA PRO A 1065 11.41 -38.35 -28.30
C PRO A 1065 11.09 -39.85 -28.26
N GLN A 1066 10.18 -40.23 -27.35
CA GLN A 1066 9.50 -41.51 -27.42
C GLN A 1066 7.99 -41.28 -27.59
N THR A 1067 7.56 -41.78 -28.74
CA THR A 1067 6.22 -42.11 -29.24
C THR A 1067 5.12 -42.27 -28.18
N LEU A 1068 3.95 -41.69 -28.51
CA LEU A 1068 2.66 -42.02 -27.94
C LEU A 1068 2.46 -43.54 -27.84
N VAL A 1069 2.13 -44.04 -26.65
CA VAL A 1069 1.08 -45.03 -26.31
C VAL A 1069 1.23 -45.37 -24.83
N GLY A 1070 0.12 -45.33 -24.08
CA GLY A 1070 0.09 -45.78 -22.68
C GLY A 1070 -1.16 -45.32 -21.94
N THR A 1071 -2.30 -45.91 -22.25
CA THR A 1071 -3.55 -45.78 -21.50
C THR A 1071 -3.45 -46.64 -20.24
N GLU A 1072 -3.31 -46.03 -19.06
CA GLU A 1072 -3.53 -46.74 -17.79
C GLU A 1072 -4.85 -46.31 -17.17
N SER A 1073 -5.75 -47.28 -17.08
CA SER A 1073 -7.08 -47.17 -16.48
C SER A 1073 -6.99 -47.19 -14.96
N PHE A 1074 -7.35 -46.09 -14.29
CA PHE A 1074 -7.66 -46.12 -12.87
C PHE A 1074 -9.12 -46.53 -12.67
N SER A 1075 -9.34 -47.68 -12.04
CA SER A 1075 -10.67 -48.11 -11.59
C SER A 1075 -11.09 -47.28 -10.38
N VAL A 1076 -12.14 -46.48 -10.52
CA VAL A 1076 -12.77 -45.75 -9.41
C VAL A 1076 -13.77 -46.69 -8.73
N HIS A 1077 -13.53 -47.00 -7.46
CA HIS A 1077 -14.55 -47.62 -6.61
C HIS A 1077 -15.58 -46.56 -6.22
N GLU A 1078 -16.84 -46.75 -6.64
CA GLU A 1078 -17.99 -45.98 -6.18
C GLU A 1078 -18.28 -46.26 -4.70
N VAL A 1079 -18.35 -45.20 -3.90
CA VAL A 1079 -18.99 -45.23 -2.58
C VAL A 1079 -19.96 -44.07 -2.50
N ASN A 1080 -21.26 -44.38 -2.48
CA ASN A 1080 -22.35 -43.42 -2.25
C ASN A 1080 -22.47 -43.11 -0.74
N LEU A 1081 -22.29 -41.85 -0.35
CA LEU A 1081 -22.67 -41.33 0.98
C LEU A 1081 -23.22 -39.88 0.90
N PRO A 1082 -24.00 -39.41 1.90
CA PRO A 1082 -24.86 -38.24 1.79
C PRO A 1082 -24.11 -36.90 1.75
N SER A 1083 -24.80 -35.89 1.22
CA SER A 1083 -24.37 -34.56 0.72
C SER A 1083 -23.66 -33.60 1.69
N GLN A 1084 -23.31 -34.00 2.92
CA GLN A 1084 -22.52 -33.17 3.85
C GLN A 1084 -21.00 -33.46 3.85
N SER A 1085 -20.57 -34.58 3.24
CA SER A 1085 -19.16 -35.01 3.19
C SER A 1085 -18.33 -34.36 2.07
N CYS A 1086 -18.98 -33.81 1.05
CA CYS A 1086 -18.33 -33.33 -0.18
C CYS A 1086 -17.47 -32.06 0.04
N ASP A 1087 -17.86 -31.18 0.96
CA ASP A 1087 -17.24 -29.85 1.08
C ASP A 1087 -15.92 -29.86 1.86
N GLU A 1088 -15.77 -30.69 2.90
CA GLU A 1088 -14.48 -30.82 3.60
C GLU A 1088 -13.40 -31.46 2.72
N GLU A 1089 -13.78 -32.39 1.84
CA GLU A 1089 -12.84 -33.03 0.92
C GLU A 1089 -12.31 -32.04 -0.13
N THR A 1090 -13.15 -31.14 -0.66
CA THR A 1090 -12.69 -30.11 -1.60
C THR A 1090 -11.68 -29.15 -0.97
N LEU A 1091 -11.86 -28.79 0.31
CA LEU A 1091 -10.93 -27.94 1.06
C LEU A 1091 -9.61 -28.66 1.37
N LYS A 1092 -9.64 -29.96 1.65
CA LYS A 1092 -8.42 -30.79 1.80
C LYS A 1092 -7.65 -30.91 0.49
N MET A 1093 -8.35 -30.94 -0.64
CA MET A 1093 -7.75 -30.94 -1.97
C MET A 1093 -7.20 -29.57 -2.40
N GLY A 1094 -7.39 -28.51 -1.60
CA GLY A 1094 -6.87 -27.18 -1.89
C GLY A 1094 -7.61 -26.44 -3.00
N ASP A 1095 -8.85 -26.84 -3.31
CA ASP A 1095 -9.68 -26.27 -4.38
C ASP A 1095 -10.39 -24.98 -3.92
N TYR A 1096 -9.60 -24.02 -3.43
CA TYR A 1096 -10.10 -22.70 -3.03
C TYR A 1096 -10.43 -21.84 -4.25
N HIS A 1097 -11.46 -20.99 -4.17
CA HIS A 1097 -11.91 -20.12 -5.27
C HIS A 1097 -10.77 -19.35 -5.96
N ASP A 1098 -9.89 -18.72 -5.19
CA ASP A 1098 -8.77 -17.93 -5.72
C ASP A 1098 -7.69 -18.81 -6.35
N ILE A 1099 -7.49 -20.04 -5.86
CA ILE A 1099 -6.58 -21.02 -6.44
C ILE A 1099 -7.15 -21.58 -7.75
N LEU A 1100 -8.46 -21.82 -7.83
CA LEU A 1100 -9.12 -22.22 -9.08
C LEU A 1100 -9.10 -21.10 -10.12
N SER A 1101 -9.25 -19.84 -9.69
CA SER A 1101 -9.10 -18.67 -10.57
C SER A 1101 -7.65 -18.56 -11.08
N LEU A 1102 -6.66 -18.79 -10.19
CA LEU A 1102 -5.26 -18.84 -10.55
C LEU A 1102 -4.96 -19.91 -11.61
N THR A 1103 -5.44 -21.14 -11.43
CA THR A 1103 -5.13 -22.25 -12.36
C THR A 1103 -5.67 -22.02 -13.76
N ARG A 1104 -6.79 -21.29 -13.92
CA ARG A 1104 -7.34 -20.91 -15.24
C ARG A 1104 -6.42 -19.93 -15.98
N VAL A 1105 -5.89 -18.93 -15.27
CA VAL A 1105 -5.00 -17.90 -15.85
C VAL A 1105 -3.62 -18.46 -16.17
N LEU A 1106 -3.13 -19.41 -15.38
CA LEU A 1106 -1.82 -20.02 -15.58
C LEU A 1106 -1.78 -20.98 -16.77
N MET A 1107 -0.72 -20.87 -17.56
CA MET A 1107 -0.32 -21.91 -18.52
C MET A 1107 0.02 -23.19 -17.74
N TYR A 1108 -0.55 -24.32 -18.15
CA TYR A 1108 -0.47 -25.59 -17.43
C TYR A 1108 -0.91 -25.48 -15.95
N GLY A 1109 -1.86 -24.62 -15.62
CA GLY A 1109 -2.26 -24.33 -14.24
C GLY A 1109 -2.69 -25.56 -13.43
N PRO A 1110 -3.66 -26.39 -13.87
CA PRO A 1110 -4.05 -27.59 -13.12
C PRO A 1110 -2.91 -28.60 -12.93
N LYS A 1111 -2.08 -28.78 -13.95
CA LYS A 1111 -0.88 -29.61 -13.86
C LYS A 1111 0.13 -29.04 -12.86
N SER A 1112 0.32 -27.73 -12.86
CA SER A 1112 1.21 -27.02 -11.92
C SER A 1112 0.72 -27.19 -10.49
N LYS A 1113 -0.59 -27.09 -10.25
CA LYS A 1113 -1.20 -27.38 -8.95
C LYS A 1113 -0.96 -28.83 -8.52
N ALA A 1114 -1.26 -29.80 -9.38
CA ALA A 1114 -1.07 -31.22 -9.07
C ALA A 1114 0.39 -31.56 -8.76
N ASP A 1115 1.34 -31.04 -9.55
CA ASP A 1115 2.78 -31.20 -9.28
C ASP A 1115 3.16 -30.62 -7.92
N VAL A 1116 2.64 -29.45 -7.56
CA VAL A 1116 2.89 -28.79 -6.28
C VAL A 1116 2.29 -29.57 -5.11
N ASP A 1117 1.07 -30.09 -5.26
CA ASP A 1117 0.39 -30.88 -4.23
C ASP A 1117 1.21 -32.13 -3.87
N ILE A 1118 1.76 -32.83 -4.88
CA ILE A 1118 2.66 -33.97 -4.68
C ILE A 1118 3.92 -33.57 -3.91
N ILE A 1119 4.50 -32.41 -4.21
CA ILE A 1119 5.72 -31.93 -3.54
C ILE A 1119 5.43 -31.51 -2.10
N ILE A 1120 4.28 -30.88 -1.85
CA ILE A 1120 3.85 -30.53 -0.49
C ILE A 1120 3.69 -31.80 0.35
N ASP A 1121 3.08 -32.86 -0.21
CA ASP A 1121 2.91 -34.14 0.50
C ASP A 1121 4.25 -34.80 0.81
N LYS A 1122 5.20 -34.74 -0.13
CA LYS A 1122 6.59 -35.20 0.10
C LYS A 1122 7.36 -34.35 1.13
N CYS A 1123 6.92 -33.12 1.41
CA CYS A 1123 7.54 -32.25 2.42
C CYS A 1123 6.83 -32.33 3.78
N ALA A 1124 5.77 -33.14 3.92
CA ALA A 1124 4.89 -33.12 5.08
C ALA A 1124 5.61 -33.36 6.43
N GLY A 1125 6.72 -34.12 6.44
CA GLY A 1125 7.54 -34.32 7.64
C GLY A 1125 8.22 -33.04 8.15
N ALA A 1126 8.43 -32.05 7.28
CA ALA A 1126 8.88 -30.70 7.65
C ALA A 1126 7.73 -29.67 7.73
N GLY A 1127 6.48 -30.08 7.47
CA GLY A 1127 5.29 -29.22 7.48
C GLY A 1127 4.47 -29.35 6.21
N ASN A 1128 3.14 -29.22 6.32
CA ASN A 1128 2.22 -29.29 5.20
C ASN A 1128 1.39 -28.00 5.10
N LEU A 1129 1.57 -27.26 4.00
CA LEU A 1129 0.90 -25.98 3.78
C LEU A 1129 -0.62 -26.10 3.62
N ARG A 1130 -1.12 -27.21 3.04
CA ARG A 1130 -2.57 -27.43 2.86
C ARG A 1130 -3.24 -27.72 4.20
N ASP A 1131 -2.59 -28.52 5.05
CA ASP A 1131 -3.06 -28.77 6.42
C ASP A 1131 -3.05 -27.49 7.26
N ASP A 1132 -2.03 -26.64 7.10
CA ASP A 1132 -1.95 -25.32 7.75
C ASP A 1132 -3.15 -24.42 7.39
N ILE A 1133 -3.49 -24.33 6.10
CA ILE A 1133 -4.63 -23.52 5.63
C ILE A 1133 -5.94 -24.07 6.22
N LEU A 1134 -6.12 -25.39 6.18
CA LEU A 1134 -7.30 -26.05 6.74
C LEU A 1134 -7.42 -25.82 8.25
N TYR A 1135 -6.30 -25.93 8.99
CA TYR A 1135 -6.24 -25.69 10.42
C TYR A 1135 -6.70 -24.27 10.76
N TYR A 1136 -6.10 -23.24 10.15
CA TYR A 1136 -6.48 -21.85 10.43
C TYR A 1136 -7.93 -21.54 10.02
N SER A 1137 -8.43 -22.16 8.95
CA SER A 1137 -9.84 -22.06 8.57
C SER A 1137 -10.78 -22.66 9.62
N LYS A 1138 -10.40 -23.76 10.28
CA LYS A 1138 -11.21 -24.38 11.34
C LYS A 1138 -11.14 -23.60 12.65
N GLU A 1139 -9.96 -23.11 13.02
CA GLU A 1139 -9.78 -22.31 14.23
C GLU A 1139 -10.57 -21.00 14.19
N LEU A 1140 -10.63 -20.32 13.03
CA LEU A 1140 -11.38 -19.07 12.90
C LEU A 1140 -12.89 -19.24 13.17
N ARG A 1141 -13.44 -20.42 12.91
CA ARG A 1141 -14.86 -20.75 13.17
C ARG A 1141 -15.19 -20.92 14.65
N LYS A 1142 -14.19 -21.13 15.52
CA LYS A 1142 -14.38 -21.41 16.95
C LYS A 1142 -14.58 -20.15 17.82
N TYR A 1143 -14.19 -18.98 17.32
CA TYR A 1143 -14.23 -17.73 18.10
C TYR A 1143 -15.46 -16.87 17.73
N PRO A 1144 -16.28 -16.40 18.71
CA PRO A 1144 -17.39 -15.48 18.47
C PRO A 1144 -16.90 -14.09 18.03
N ASP A 1145 -17.78 -13.28 17.41
CA ASP A 1145 -17.43 -11.99 16.80
C ASP A 1145 -16.92 -10.90 17.77
N ASP A 1146 -16.96 -11.12 19.09
CA ASP A 1146 -16.54 -10.14 20.11
C ASP A 1146 -15.03 -10.13 20.41
N ASP A 1147 -14.25 -11.12 19.95
CA ASP A 1147 -12.78 -11.18 20.15
C ASP A 1147 -12.01 -10.83 18.86
N ASP A 1148 -11.91 -9.53 18.57
CA ASP A 1148 -11.35 -8.97 17.34
C ASP A 1148 -9.84 -9.28 17.14
N GLU A 1149 -9.05 -9.44 18.21
CA GLU A 1149 -7.57 -9.52 18.09
C GLU A 1149 -7.09 -10.94 17.77
N GLN A 1150 -7.64 -11.96 18.43
CA GLN A 1150 -7.30 -13.36 18.17
C GLN A 1150 -7.80 -13.82 16.80
N ARG A 1151 -9.01 -13.41 16.40
CA ARG A 1151 -9.56 -13.66 15.06
C ARG A 1151 -8.68 -13.04 13.97
N ALA A 1152 -8.20 -11.81 14.17
CA ALA A 1152 -7.30 -11.15 13.24
C ALA A 1152 -5.95 -11.88 13.10
N TYR A 1153 -5.41 -12.45 14.18
CA TYR A 1153 -4.18 -13.25 14.13
C TYR A 1153 -4.36 -14.56 13.35
N ILE A 1154 -5.43 -15.32 13.64
CA ILE A 1154 -5.71 -16.59 12.95
C ILE A 1154 -5.92 -16.36 11.45
N MET A 1155 -6.71 -15.33 11.11
CA MET A 1155 -6.97 -14.96 9.72
C MET A 1155 -5.68 -14.58 8.98
N ASP A 1156 -4.81 -13.80 9.60
CA ASP A 1156 -3.51 -13.43 9.05
C ASP A 1156 -2.62 -14.64 8.75
N MET A 1157 -2.57 -15.61 9.66
CA MET A 1157 -1.79 -16.83 9.45
C MET A 1157 -2.36 -17.71 8.33
N GLY A 1158 -3.69 -17.83 8.25
CA GLY A 1158 -4.37 -18.53 7.17
C GLY A 1158 -4.08 -17.91 5.79
N ILE A 1159 -4.16 -16.59 5.68
CA ILE A 1159 -3.85 -15.84 4.45
C ILE A 1159 -2.38 -16.07 4.04
N LYS A 1160 -1.44 -16.00 4.99
CA LYS A 1160 -0.01 -16.23 4.71
C LYS A 1160 0.26 -17.65 4.20
N ALA A 1161 -0.41 -18.66 4.75
CA ALA A 1161 -0.29 -20.04 4.28
C ALA A 1161 -0.85 -20.18 2.85
N LEU A 1162 -2.03 -19.62 2.58
CA LEU A 1162 -2.65 -19.64 1.24
C LEU A 1162 -1.81 -18.88 0.20
N ARG A 1163 -1.19 -17.77 0.60
CA ARG A 1163 -0.28 -16.99 -0.26
C ARG A 1163 0.98 -17.78 -0.62
N ARG A 1164 1.55 -18.55 0.31
CA ARG A 1164 2.67 -19.47 0.00
C ARG A 1164 2.25 -20.54 -1.01
N TYR A 1165 1.08 -21.14 -0.83
CA TYR A 1165 0.55 -22.12 -1.78
C TYR A 1165 0.36 -21.52 -3.18
N PHE A 1166 -0.21 -20.31 -3.27
CA PHE A 1166 -0.30 -19.53 -4.50
C PHE A 1166 1.07 -19.34 -5.18
N PHE A 1167 2.10 -18.98 -4.41
CA PHE A 1167 3.45 -18.79 -4.96
C PHE A 1167 4.09 -20.10 -5.46
N LEU A 1168 3.87 -21.24 -4.82
CA LEU A 1168 4.38 -22.53 -5.32
C LEU A 1168 3.75 -22.89 -6.67
N ILE A 1169 2.43 -22.73 -6.81
CA ILE A 1169 1.70 -23.03 -8.06
C ILE A 1169 2.16 -22.12 -9.19
N THR A 1170 2.25 -20.81 -8.92
CA THR A 1170 2.76 -19.84 -9.89
C THR A 1170 4.21 -20.12 -10.27
N PHE A 1171 5.07 -20.44 -9.30
CA PHE A 1171 6.47 -20.79 -9.56
C PHE A 1171 6.61 -22.04 -10.43
N ARG A 1172 5.79 -23.07 -10.18
CA ARG A 1172 5.76 -24.26 -11.05
C ARG A 1172 5.34 -23.93 -12.48
N SER A 1173 4.32 -23.09 -12.66
CA SER A 1173 3.89 -22.61 -13.98
C SER A 1173 4.96 -21.76 -14.67
N TYR A 1174 5.69 -20.94 -13.91
CA TYR A 1174 6.85 -20.17 -14.40
C TYR A 1174 7.92 -21.09 -15.00
N LEU A 1175 8.28 -22.16 -14.30
CA LEU A 1175 9.28 -23.13 -14.79
C LEU A 1175 8.83 -23.90 -16.04
N TYR A 1176 7.53 -23.96 -16.34
CA TYR A 1176 7.03 -24.48 -17.61
C TYR A 1176 7.19 -23.50 -18.77
N CYS A 1177 7.15 -22.20 -18.49
CA CYS A 1177 7.01 -21.16 -19.52
C CYS A 1177 8.30 -20.37 -19.76
N ALA A 1178 9.19 -20.31 -18.78
CA ALA A 1178 10.39 -19.49 -18.81
C ALA A 1178 11.57 -20.25 -18.22
N LYS A 1179 12.77 -19.94 -18.73
CA LYS A 1179 14.01 -20.44 -18.15
C LYS A 1179 14.49 -19.48 -17.06
N PRO A 1180 14.91 -19.98 -15.88
CA PRO A 1180 15.46 -19.12 -14.82
C PRO A 1180 16.72 -18.34 -15.17
N THR A 1181 17.39 -18.68 -16.27
CA THR A 1181 18.53 -17.94 -16.82
C THR A 1181 18.12 -16.69 -17.61
N GLU A 1182 16.89 -16.63 -18.11
CA GLU A 1182 16.40 -15.57 -19.03
C GLU A 1182 15.58 -14.50 -18.31
N THR A 1183 14.78 -14.87 -17.31
CA THR A 1183 13.92 -13.93 -16.57
C THR A 1183 13.75 -14.41 -15.15
N ARG A 1184 13.91 -13.53 -14.14
CA ARG A 1184 13.67 -13.86 -12.73
C ARG A 1184 12.19 -14.06 -12.43
N PHE A 1185 11.84 -14.85 -11.41
CA PHE A 1185 10.45 -15.09 -11.05
C PHE A 1185 9.72 -13.80 -10.65
N THR A 1186 10.39 -12.91 -9.91
CA THR A 1186 9.83 -11.60 -9.52
C THR A 1186 9.48 -10.76 -10.76
N ALA A 1187 10.40 -10.64 -11.72
CA ALA A 1187 10.16 -9.90 -12.96
C ALA A 1187 9.02 -10.51 -13.78
N TRP A 1188 8.90 -11.84 -13.78
CA TRP A 1188 7.79 -12.54 -14.45
C TRP A 1188 6.44 -12.34 -13.76
N MET A 1189 6.42 -12.22 -12.43
CA MET A 1189 5.22 -11.85 -11.66
C MET A 1189 4.84 -10.39 -11.92
N ASP A 1190 5.81 -9.47 -11.93
CA ASP A 1190 5.58 -8.04 -12.16
C ASP A 1190 5.04 -7.75 -13.57
N ALA A 1191 5.47 -8.54 -14.57
CA ALA A 1191 4.95 -8.49 -15.93
C ALA A 1191 3.50 -9.01 -16.06
N ARG A 1192 2.91 -9.54 -14.98
CA ARG A 1192 1.58 -10.18 -14.96
C ARG A 1192 0.71 -9.60 -13.83
N PRO A 1193 0.22 -8.36 -13.99
CA PRO A 1193 -0.56 -7.66 -12.98
C PRO A 1193 -1.82 -8.43 -12.55
N GLU A 1194 -2.41 -9.27 -13.40
CA GLU A 1194 -3.53 -10.15 -13.04
C GLU A 1194 -3.19 -11.09 -11.87
N LEU A 1195 -1.96 -11.58 -11.79
CA LEU A 1195 -1.53 -12.41 -10.68
C LEU A 1195 -1.29 -11.61 -9.41
N GLY A 1196 -0.80 -10.38 -9.55
CA GLY A 1196 -0.66 -9.44 -8.43
C GLY A 1196 -2.02 -9.14 -7.80
N HIS A 1197 -3.05 -8.89 -8.62
CA HIS A 1197 -4.41 -8.66 -8.15
C HIS A 1197 -5.01 -9.90 -7.48
N LEU A 1198 -4.92 -11.08 -8.10
CA LEU A 1198 -5.39 -12.34 -7.49
C LEU A 1198 -4.69 -12.65 -6.16
N CYS A 1199 -3.39 -12.35 -6.05
CA CYS A 1199 -2.64 -12.52 -4.81
C CYS A 1199 -3.04 -11.49 -3.74
N ALA A 1200 -3.44 -10.27 -4.14
CA ALA A 1200 -3.79 -9.17 -3.25
C ALA A 1200 -5.28 -9.12 -2.86
N SER A 1201 -6.18 -9.74 -3.63
CA SER A 1201 -7.61 -9.91 -3.31
C SER A 1201 -7.87 -10.97 -2.24
N ASN A 1202 -6.90 -11.84 -2.02
CA ASN A 1202 -6.91 -12.95 -1.06
C ASN A 1202 -7.35 -12.58 0.37
N PRO A 1203 -7.06 -11.38 0.93
CA PRO A 1203 -7.56 -10.97 2.25
C PRO A 1203 -9.08 -10.77 2.31
N TYR A 1204 -9.71 -10.32 1.22
CA TYR A 1204 -11.16 -10.11 1.14
C TYR A 1204 -11.89 -11.41 0.77
N SER A 1205 -11.27 -12.24 -0.08
CA SER A 1205 -11.79 -13.56 -0.46
C SER A 1205 -11.72 -14.56 0.69
N CYS A 1206 -10.64 -14.62 1.47
CA CYS A 1206 -10.61 -15.39 2.73
C CYS A 1206 -11.67 -14.90 3.72
N LYS A 1207 -11.96 -13.59 3.78
CA LYS A 1207 -13.04 -13.06 4.62
C LYS A 1207 -14.42 -13.60 4.19
N LEU A 1208 -14.69 -13.65 2.88
CA LEU A 1208 -15.93 -14.17 2.31
C LEU A 1208 -16.03 -15.71 2.38
N ALA A 1209 -14.96 -16.43 2.05
CA ALA A 1209 -14.89 -17.89 2.07
C ALA A 1209 -14.87 -18.46 3.50
N MET A 1210 -14.37 -17.72 4.49
CA MET A 1210 -14.34 -18.17 5.88
C MET A 1210 -15.55 -17.71 6.71
N LEU A 1211 -16.29 -16.65 6.32
CA LEU A 1211 -17.46 -16.14 7.06
C LEU A 1211 -18.82 -16.50 6.43
N ASN A 1212 -18.92 -16.83 5.15
CA ASN A 1212 -20.21 -17.16 4.53
C ASN A 1212 -20.46 -18.67 4.46
N PHE A 1213 -20.89 -19.26 5.57
CA PHE A 1213 -21.69 -20.49 5.55
C PHE A 1213 -22.77 -20.43 6.64
N GLN A 1214 -23.57 -19.35 6.63
CA GLN A 1214 -24.96 -19.28 7.10
C GLN A 1214 -25.44 -17.83 7.04
N ALA A 1215 -25.90 -17.40 5.86
CA ALA A 1215 -26.99 -16.43 5.81
C ALA A 1215 -28.10 -17.13 5.01
N PRO A 1216 -29.27 -17.41 5.61
CA PRO A 1216 -30.45 -17.66 4.78
C PRO A 1216 -30.59 -16.44 3.87
N MET A 1217 -31.07 -16.66 2.65
CA MET A 1217 -31.48 -15.58 1.76
C MET A 1217 -32.41 -14.63 2.52
N LEU A 1218 -31.84 -13.56 3.09
CA LEU A 1218 -32.56 -12.33 3.29
C LEU A 1218 -32.76 -11.83 1.87
N GLU A 1219 -33.99 -11.99 1.39
CA GLU A 1219 -34.53 -11.20 0.30
C GLU A 1219 -33.96 -9.79 0.45
N LYS A 1220 -33.09 -9.40 -0.49
CA LYS A 1220 -32.80 -7.98 -0.67
C LYS A 1220 -34.18 -7.33 -0.80
N PRO A 1221 -34.49 -6.26 -0.04
CA PRO A 1221 -35.72 -5.53 -0.33
C PRO A 1221 -35.64 -5.15 -1.80
N GLU A 1222 -36.59 -5.64 -2.58
CA GLU A 1222 -36.75 -5.28 -3.98
C GLU A 1222 -36.78 -3.76 -4.04
N ALA A 1223 -35.66 -3.16 -4.46
CA ALA A 1223 -35.70 -1.78 -4.89
C ALA A 1223 -36.59 -1.77 -6.12
N ASP A 1224 -37.81 -1.22 -5.97
CA ASP A 1224 -38.79 -1.06 -7.04
C ASP A 1224 -38.05 -0.67 -8.34
N PRO A 1225 -38.19 -1.44 -9.43
CA PRO A 1225 -37.57 -1.12 -10.72
C PRO A 1225 -37.84 0.31 -11.18
N LYS A 1226 -38.91 0.96 -10.70
CA LYS A 1226 -39.22 2.37 -10.95
C LYS A 1226 -38.27 3.34 -10.23
N THR A 1227 -37.77 2.99 -9.05
CA THR A 1227 -36.81 3.79 -8.27
C THR A 1227 -35.39 3.68 -8.83
N VAL A 1228 -35.02 2.52 -9.36
CA VAL A 1228 -33.73 2.34 -10.06
C VAL A 1228 -33.78 2.97 -11.45
N ALA A 1229 -34.93 2.93 -12.14
CA ALA A 1229 -35.13 3.59 -13.42
C ALA A 1229 -35.13 5.13 -13.30
N SER A 1230 -35.62 5.71 -12.20
CA SER A 1230 -35.59 7.17 -11.99
C SER A 1230 -34.20 7.71 -11.68
N ILE A 1231 -33.31 6.89 -11.09
CA ILE A 1231 -31.91 7.24 -10.79
C ILE A 1231 -31.02 7.07 -12.05
N ILE A 1232 -31.32 6.12 -12.93
CA ILE A 1232 -30.50 5.84 -14.14
C ILE A 1232 -30.97 6.63 -15.37
N LEU A 1233 -32.24 7.03 -15.45
CA LEU A 1233 -32.80 7.76 -16.58
C LEU A 1233 -33.31 9.13 -16.14
N GLY A 1234 -32.41 10.12 -16.19
CA GLY A 1234 -32.82 11.51 -16.10
C GLY A 1234 -33.59 11.95 -17.36
N GLY A 1235 -34.90 12.19 -17.25
CA GLY A 1235 -35.69 12.91 -18.26
C GLY A 1235 -37.13 12.41 -18.37
N GLY A 1236 -38.10 13.26 -18.01
CA GLY A 1236 -39.53 12.92 -17.96
C GLY A 1236 -40.35 13.27 -19.20
N ALA A 1237 -41.62 12.89 -19.16
CA ALA A 1237 -42.71 13.52 -19.90
C ALA A 1237 -43.99 13.35 -19.08
N GLY A 1238 -44.34 14.39 -18.31
CA GLY A 1238 -45.69 14.57 -17.80
C GLY A 1238 -46.43 15.51 -18.73
N THR A 1239 -47.36 14.98 -19.53
CA THR A 1239 -48.43 15.78 -20.13
C THR A 1239 -49.74 15.39 -19.46
N SER A 1240 -50.35 16.38 -18.86
CA SER A 1240 -51.72 16.44 -18.34
C SER A 1240 -52.76 15.80 -19.27
N SER A 1241 -53.63 14.95 -18.70
CA SER A 1241 -55.04 14.93 -19.06
C SER A 1241 -55.89 14.39 -17.90
N SER A 1242 -56.78 15.25 -17.44
CA SER A 1242 -57.97 14.99 -16.63
C SER A 1242 -58.70 13.68 -16.95
N SER A 1243 -59.18 12.95 -15.94
CA SER A 1243 -60.62 12.78 -15.63
C SER A 1243 -60.87 11.56 -14.74
N TYR A 1244 -61.61 11.84 -13.66
CA TYR A 1244 -62.25 10.97 -12.64
C TYR A 1244 -61.39 10.13 -11.70
#